data_AF-A0A6P2AGQ7-F1
#
_entry.id   AF-A0A6P2AGQ7-F1
#
_cell.length_a   1.000
_cell.length_b   1.000
_cell.length_c   1.000
_cell.angle_alpha   90.00
_cell.angle_beta   90.00
_cell.angle_gamma   90.00
#
_symmetry.space_group_name_H-M   'P 1'
#
loop_
_entity.id
_entity.type
_entity.pdbx_description
1 polymer ?
#
loop_
_entity_poly.entity_id
_entity_poly.type
_entity_poly.pdbx_seq_one_letter_code
_entity_poly.pdbx_strand_id
1 'polypeptide(L)'
;MSLKLGLQAVEEQQYTRAVDLLEYFCQNCYDYKSQEYIQAKIGLARAYYGLGQREQVVYICQELINSDRLSVRQWAQQWLNSIQAVPKYTPEELKTIFNQGRKALKQKNYPAAIKFLEEYCQHNHQPELPENQQAKMGLIQAYTGTKDFKAAVTLCEELNFSHDTMIQDWAKEKLPALKSAQQKQKQSKYDSDATYIERPNIEQQEATENPKIDIYAQATIKANYLNKRATQVDVKLKMPKIGSNLSLAIIVTVTSIIFLTFVPIFAIIWLFWSNLILVALGAIILSLIINFILLGLSTKLIDNILTKVYSPRWVDLTEIRYYSPEAAEVIERICTQYKLKTPRLGIIKNTNPTAFSYGGLRRESRIVVTQGLFSYLNEDESATVYAHELAQIINWDCSIITLGYSFLASLILLGVTIKKSPVIFPDFIYTVTTYGLFYLSRVREYYADHFAAEVTGNPNALIRALRKIAYGIVEENERSQQRTNLLTETRLFAIFDSNQAIPTGITTDTDNIGKIITWDMVNPWGNWVELNTTHPLTGKRIEVLADYAEQLDLEIEYNLSNAISEAKKLEQSKLKQNFWLDWLIFYLPIMGIIGGLSIALLLYLIGKPVTMLLTLPLLSFGVGKIIKNLVMYPYKQTITNTNNIISLFSSPYTSAMRSNKVKLSGELLSNQESYFALQDQTALIKTRYFRVKNNPSLGSQVKAIGWFRRGVTPYLDLIELKIEDKLYKSTYYLGNLSLGLGALILAILTLWL
;
A
#
# COMPACT_ATOMS: atom_id res chain seq x y z
N MET A 1 1.59 -57.53 29.37
CA MET A 1 2.78 -58.06 30.09
C MET A 1 4.06 -57.94 29.26
N SER A 2 4.00 -57.99 27.92
CA SER A 2 5.17 -57.93 27.03
C SER A 2 5.89 -56.57 26.96
N LEU A 3 5.19 -55.43 27.04
CA LEU A 3 5.82 -54.10 26.94
C LEU A 3 6.85 -53.82 28.04
N LYS A 4 6.48 -54.02 29.31
CA LYS A 4 7.36 -53.73 30.45
C LYS A 4 8.61 -54.62 30.45
N LEU A 5 8.44 -55.89 30.10
CA LEU A 5 9.56 -56.84 29.96
C LEU A 5 10.46 -56.48 28.76
N GLY A 6 9.87 -56.03 27.64
CA GLY A 6 10.61 -55.57 26.48
C GLY A 6 11.44 -54.32 26.77
N LEU A 7 10.88 -53.33 27.45
CA LEU A 7 11.61 -52.11 27.83
C LEU A 7 12.72 -52.38 28.84
N GLN A 8 12.48 -53.26 29.82
CA GLN A 8 13.53 -53.68 30.76
C GLN A 8 14.68 -54.42 30.03
N ALA A 9 14.37 -55.24 29.03
CA ALA A 9 15.41 -55.90 28.22
C ALA A 9 16.25 -54.91 27.39
N VAL A 10 15.69 -53.76 26.99
CA VAL A 10 16.46 -52.66 26.37
C VAL A 10 17.44 -52.04 27.37
N GLU A 11 17.00 -51.83 28.62
CA GLU A 11 17.84 -51.28 29.70
C GLU A 11 18.98 -52.23 30.09
N GLU A 12 18.71 -53.54 30.10
CA GLU A 12 19.70 -54.59 30.37
C GLU A 12 20.60 -54.91 29.15
N GLN A 13 20.51 -54.15 28.06
CA GLN A 13 21.27 -54.32 26.81
C GLN A 13 21.07 -55.67 26.11
N GLN A 14 20.00 -56.40 26.43
CA GLN A 14 19.61 -57.65 25.76
C GLN A 14 18.81 -57.34 24.50
N TYR A 15 19.44 -56.68 23.52
CA TYR A 15 18.74 -56.04 22.41
C TYR A 15 17.98 -57.02 21.49
N THR A 16 18.49 -58.23 21.25
CA THR A 16 17.77 -59.25 20.47
C THR A 16 16.46 -59.67 21.14
N ARG A 17 16.52 -59.98 22.44
CA ARG A 17 15.35 -60.33 23.24
C ARG A 17 14.36 -59.17 23.35
N ALA A 18 14.86 -57.93 23.41
CA ALA A 18 14.04 -56.74 23.45
C ALA A 18 13.28 -56.52 22.13
N VAL A 19 13.91 -56.76 20.98
CA VAL A 19 13.26 -56.68 19.66
C VAL A 19 12.10 -57.68 19.58
N ASP A 20 12.33 -58.95 19.89
CA ASP A 20 11.29 -59.99 19.81
C ASP A 20 10.05 -59.64 20.64
N LEU A 21 10.26 -59.17 21.88
CA LEU A 21 9.18 -58.82 22.80
C LEU A 21 8.43 -57.55 22.39
N LEU A 22 9.14 -56.54 21.89
CA LEU A 22 8.56 -55.25 21.51
C LEU A 22 7.90 -55.30 20.14
N GLU A 23 8.42 -56.05 19.17
CA GLU A 23 7.74 -56.29 17.89
C GLU A 23 6.46 -57.07 18.07
N TYR A 24 6.51 -58.16 18.85
CA TYR A 24 5.31 -58.93 19.17
C TYR A 24 4.24 -58.06 19.85
N PHE A 25 4.66 -57.14 20.72
CA PHE A 25 3.73 -56.18 21.32
C PHE A 25 3.17 -55.19 20.29
N CYS A 26 4.01 -54.63 19.41
CA CYS A 26 3.56 -53.68 18.39
C CYS A 26 2.59 -54.32 17.38
N GLN A 27 2.82 -55.57 16.96
CA GLN A 27 1.96 -56.27 16.00
C GLN A 27 0.58 -56.61 16.56
N ASN A 28 0.47 -56.85 17.87
CA ASN A 28 -0.78 -57.24 18.52
C ASN A 28 -1.51 -56.06 19.19
N CYS A 29 -1.04 -54.83 18.99
CA CYS A 29 -1.68 -53.63 19.52
C CYS A 29 -2.72 -53.09 18.53
N TYR A 30 -3.97 -52.93 18.97
CA TYR A 30 -5.07 -52.42 18.14
C TYR A 30 -5.15 -50.88 18.11
N ASP A 31 -4.50 -50.20 19.07
CA ASP A 31 -4.50 -48.74 19.18
C ASP A 31 -3.09 -48.17 18.99
N TYR A 32 -2.81 -47.82 17.72
CA TYR A 32 -1.54 -47.27 17.26
C TYR A 32 -1.25 -45.84 17.77
N LYS A 33 -2.22 -45.19 18.44
CA LYS A 33 -2.04 -43.85 19.03
C LYS A 33 -1.87 -43.88 20.56
N SER A 34 -2.00 -45.06 21.18
CA SER A 34 -1.82 -45.24 22.61
C SER A 34 -0.39 -44.87 23.05
N GLN A 35 -0.25 -44.42 24.30
CA GLN A 35 1.05 -44.05 24.87
C GLN A 35 2.00 -45.25 24.94
N GLU A 36 1.42 -46.42 25.23
CA GLU A 36 2.08 -47.70 25.37
C GLU A 36 2.68 -48.16 24.02
N TYR A 37 1.95 -47.98 22.91
CA TYR A 37 2.46 -48.29 21.57
C TYR A 37 3.63 -47.40 21.17
N ILE A 38 3.53 -46.09 21.45
CA ILE A 38 4.61 -45.13 21.17
C ILE A 38 5.85 -45.47 22.00
N GLN A 39 5.69 -45.79 23.29
CA GLN A 39 6.79 -46.22 24.14
C GLN A 39 7.44 -47.52 23.62
N ALA A 40 6.64 -48.47 23.14
CA ALA A 40 7.14 -49.70 22.54
C ALA A 40 7.99 -49.42 21.29
N LYS A 41 7.52 -48.56 20.39
CA LYS A 41 8.25 -48.15 19.17
C LYS A 41 9.54 -47.41 19.48
N ILE A 42 9.55 -46.51 20.48
CA ILE A 42 10.76 -45.84 20.93
C ILE A 42 11.76 -46.86 21.51
N GLY A 43 11.30 -47.81 22.32
CA GLY A 43 12.13 -48.91 22.83
C GLY A 43 12.70 -49.78 21.72
N LEU A 44 11.89 -50.08 20.70
CA LEU A 44 12.28 -50.89 19.55
C LEU A 44 13.34 -50.18 18.69
N ALA A 45 13.19 -48.87 18.45
CA ALA A 45 14.20 -48.06 17.77
C ALA A 45 15.55 -48.10 18.50
N ARG A 46 15.54 -48.07 19.84
CA ARG A 46 16.76 -48.19 20.66
C ARG A 46 17.39 -49.57 20.55
N ALA A 47 16.59 -50.63 20.59
CA ALA A 47 17.08 -51.99 20.45
C ALA A 47 17.71 -52.24 19.06
N TYR A 48 17.05 -51.77 17.99
CA TYR A 48 17.59 -51.85 16.64
C TYR A 48 18.87 -51.04 16.45
N TYR A 49 18.97 -49.88 17.10
CA TYR A 49 20.21 -49.10 17.10
C TYR A 49 21.35 -49.84 17.81
N GLY A 50 21.08 -50.47 18.96
CA GLY A 50 22.05 -51.30 19.70
C GLY A 50 22.55 -52.51 18.91
N LEU A 51 21.72 -53.06 18.01
CA LEU A 51 22.10 -54.13 17.07
C LEU A 51 22.79 -53.63 15.79
N GLY A 52 22.97 -52.32 15.63
CA GLY A 52 23.58 -51.71 14.45
C GLY A 52 22.66 -51.64 13.22
N GLN A 53 21.37 -51.96 13.36
CA GLN A 53 20.39 -51.99 12.27
C GLN A 53 19.82 -50.59 12.00
N ARG A 54 20.66 -49.68 11.50
CA ARG A 54 20.35 -48.25 11.35
C ARG A 54 19.16 -47.95 10.44
N GLU A 55 18.94 -48.74 9.40
CA GLU A 55 17.79 -48.56 8.49
C GLU A 55 16.45 -48.75 9.19
N GLN A 56 16.35 -49.73 10.11
CA GLN A 56 15.15 -49.98 10.89
C GLN A 56 14.86 -48.83 11.87
N VAL A 57 15.92 -48.23 12.43
CA VAL A 57 15.80 -47.05 13.29
C VAL A 57 15.25 -45.86 12.51
N VAL A 58 15.78 -45.62 11.30
CA VAL A 58 15.28 -44.55 10.41
C VAL A 58 13.80 -44.76 10.09
N TYR A 59 13.40 -45.99 9.76
CA TYR A 59 12.01 -46.32 9.48
C TYR A 59 11.08 -46.01 10.67
N ILE A 60 11.44 -46.45 11.88
CA ILE A 60 10.64 -46.20 13.08
C ILE A 60 10.59 -44.70 13.41
N CYS A 61 11.70 -43.98 13.28
CA CYS A 61 11.71 -42.54 13.52
C CYS A 61 10.86 -41.77 12.51
N GLN A 62 10.85 -42.18 11.23
CA GLN A 62 9.96 -41.59 10.21
C GLN A 62 8.49 -41.84 10.53
N GLU A 63 8.14 -43.02 11.05
CA GLU A 63 6.79 -43.31 11.51
C GLU A 63 6.39 -42.39 12.69
N LEU A 64 7.29 -42.19 13.64
CA LEU A 64 7.06 -41.39 14.85
C LEU A 64 7.02 -39.86 14.61
N ILE A 65 7.57 -39.36 13.50
CA ILE A 65 7.44 -37.94 13.10
C ILE A 65 5.98 -37.55 12.87
N ASN A 66 5.12 -38.49 12.49
CA ASN A 66 3.70 -38.23 12.26
C ASN A 66 2.85 -38.34 13.54
N SER A 67 3.47 -38.47 14.71
CA SER A 67 2.75 -38.57 15.98
C SER A 67 2.10 -37.24 16.39
N ASP A 68 0.88 -37.31 16.95
CA ASP A 68 0.16 -36.14 17.45
C ASP A 68 0.92 -35.43 18.61
N ARG A 69 1.86 -36.11 19.28
CA ARG A 69 2.62 -35.59 20.43
C ARG A 69 3.90 -34.85 20.00
N LEU A 70 3.98 -33.56 20.33
CA LEU A 70 5.10 -32.69 19.95
C LEU A 70 6.47 -33.18 20.45
N SER A 71 6.56 -33.69 21.68
CA SER A 71 7.83 -34.18 22.26
C SER A 71 8.37 -35.42 21.53
N VAL A 72 7.49 -36.30 21.04
CA VAL A 72 7.87 -37.50 20.28
C VAL A 72 8.35 -37.13 18.88
N ARG A 73 7.70 -36.14 18.24
CA ARG A 73 8.13 -35.60 16.95
C ARG A 73 9.52 -34.98 17.03
N GLN A 74 9.75 -34.15 18.05
CA GLN A 74 11.05 -33.52 18.27
C GLN A 74 12.14 -34.55 18.55
N TRP A 75 11.85 -35.56 19.38
CA TRP A 75 12.78 -36.67 19.65
C TRP A 75 13.13 -37.45 18.37
N ALA A 76 12.13 -37.82 17.56
CA ALA A 76 12.33 -38.57 16.32
C ALA A 76 13.12 -37.77 15.27
N GLN A 77 12.83 -36.47 15.13
CA GLN A 77 13.54 -35.56 14.23
C GLN A 77 15.03 -35.41 14.62
N GLN A 78 15.30 -35.27 15.93
CA GLN A 78 16.67 -35.16 16.44
C GLN A 78 17.48 -36.44 16.20
N TRP A 79 16.87 -37.61 16.41
CA TRP A 79 17.52 -38.91 16.15
C TRP A 79 17.78 -39.17 14.67
N LEU A 80 16.87 -38.78 13.78
CA LEU A 80 17.11 -38.88 12.33
C LEU A 80 18.28 -38.00 11.89
N ASN A 81 18.33 -36.77 12.38
CA ASN A 81 19.40 -35.83 12.08
C ASN A 81 20.76 -36.33 12.62
N SER A 82 20.80 -36.97 13.79
CA SER A 82 22.05 -37.48 14.36
C SER A 82 22.58 -38.72 13.62
N ILE A 83 21.71 -39.60 13.14
CA ILE A 83 22.10 -40.79 12.37
C ILE A 83 22.60 -40.43 10.96
N GLN A 84 22.10 -39.33 10.39
CA GLN A 84 22.39 -38.92 9.00
C GLN A 84 23.53 -37.89 8.85
N ALA A 85 24.06 -37.32 9.94
CA ALA A 85 25.08 -36.28 9.87
C ALA A 85 26.53 -36.82 9.81
N VAL A 86 27.35 -36.23 8.91
CA VAL A 86 28.81 -36.44 8.86
C VAL A 86 29.47 -35.55 9.94
N PRO A 87 30.32 -36.09 10.84
CA PRO A 87 30.87 -35.30 11.94
C PRO A 87 31.84 -34.21 11.43
N LYS A 88 31.56 -32.96 11.79
CA LYS A 88 32.32 -31.76 11.38
C LYS A 88 33.58 -31.52 12.23
N TYR A 89 33.61 -32.02 13.45
CA TYR A 89 34.71 -31.83 14.41
C TYR A 89 35.21 -33.18 14.92
N THR A 90 36.51 -33.28 15.17
CA THR A 90 37.07 -34.44 15.86
C THR A 90 36.67 -34.42 17.35
N PRO A 91 36.63 -35.58 18.04
CA PRO A 91 36.30 -35.63 19.47
C PRO A 91 37.20 -34.76 20.35
N GLU A 92 38.47 -34.58 19.98
CA GLU A 92 39.41 -33.72 20.70
C GLU A 92 39.07 -32.24 20.52
N GLU A 93 38.70 -31.80 19.31
CA GLU A 93 38.27 -30.43 19.02
C GLU A 93 36.98 -30.08 19.78
N LEU A 94 35.98 -30.98 19.80
CA LEU A 94 34.76 -30.78 20.59
C LEU A 94 35.05 -30.61 22.08
N LYS A 95 36.01 -31.37 22.61
CA LYS A 95 36.45 -31.25 24.01
C LYS A 95 37.11 -29.89 24.29
N THR A 96 37.85 -29.34 23.33
CA THR A 96 38.41 -27.98 23.45
C THR A 96 37.33 -26.90 23.45
N ILE A 97 36.34 -27.00 22.55
CA ILE A 97 35.19 -26.08 22.47
C ILE A 97 34.39 -26.09 23.78
N PHE A 98 34.11 -27.28 24.32
CA PHE A 98 33.43 -27.43 25.62
C PHE A 98 34.20 -26.76 26.76
N ASN A 99 35.52 -26.96 26.83
CA ASN A 99 36.36 -26.34 27.85
C ASN A 99 36.43 -24.81 27.71
N GLN A 100 36.43 -24.28 26.49
CA GLN A 100 36.34 -22.84 26.23
C GLN A 100 35.01 -22.26 26.70
N GLY A 101 33.89 -22.94 26.42
CA GLY A 101 32.57 -22.58 26.91
C GLY A 101 32.50 -22.54 28.44
N ARG A 102 33.05 -23.55 29.12
CA ARG A 102 33.14 -23.57 30.60
C ARG A 102 34.02 -22.47 31.17
N LYS A 103 35.13 -22.13 30.51
CA LYS A 103 36.01 -21.03 30.92
C LYS A 103 35.29 -19.68 30.80
N ALA A 104 34.57 -19.46 29.70
CA ALA A 104 33.76 -18.26 29.49
C ALA A 104 32.64 -18.11 30.54
N LEU A 105 31.98 -19.22 30.90
CA LEU A 105 31.00 -19.27 32.00
C LEU A 105 31.60 -18.82 33.34
N LYS A 106 32.77 -19.36 33.70
CA LYS A 106 33.46 -18.97 34.95
C LYS A 106 33.84 -17.48 34.97
N GLN A 107 34.14 -16.92 33.80
CA GLN A 107 34.46 -15.50 33.63
C GLN A 107 33.22 -14.59 33.55
N LYS A 108 32.00 -15.15 33.67
CA LYS A 108 30.72 -14.45 33.47
C LYS A 108 30.59 -13.77 32.09
N ASN A 109 31.36 -14.21 31.11
CA ASN A 109 31.22 -13.77 29.72
C ASN A 109 30.14 -14.63 29.04
N TYR A 110 28.88 -14.33 29.36
CA TYR A 110 27.74 -15.12 28.91
C TYR A 110 27.57 -15.20 27.39
N PRO A 111 27.77 -14.12 26.59
CA PRO A 111 27.68 -14.22 25.13
C PRO A 111 28.72 -15.18 24.53
N ALA A 112 29.96 -15.15 25.01
CA ALA A 112 30.98 -16.09 24.56
C ALA A 112 30.68 -17.53 25.02
N ALA A 113 30.16 -17.69 26.23
CA ALA A 113 29.75 -19.01 26.73
C ALA A 113 28.59 -19.62 25.94
N ILE A 114 27.58 -18.82 25.57
CA ILE A 114 26.46 -19.26 24.73
C ILE A 114 27.00 -19.76 23.40
N LYS A 115 27.83 -18.95 22.72
CA LYS A 115 28.41 -19.32 21.42
C LYS A 115 29.12 -20.68 21.46
N PHE A 116 30.06 -20.87 22.39
CA PHE A 116 30.85 -22.11 22.44
C PHE A 116 30.05 -23.33 22.90
N LEU A 117 29.10 -23.15 23.84
CA LEU A 117 28.30 -24.28 24.34
C LEU A 117 27.17 -24.67 23.40
N GLU A 118 26.56 -23.73 22.67
CA GLU A 118 25.62 -24.04 21.58
C GLU A 118 26.32 -24.82 20.48
N GLU A 119 27.51 -24.36 20.08
CA GLU A 119 28.33 -25.03 19.05
C GLU A 119 28.72 -26.45 19.47
N TYR A 120 29.06 -26.67 20.75
CA TYR A 120 29.28 -28.01 21.29
C TYR A 120 28.02 -28.87 21.28
N CYS A 121 26.87 -28.35 21.73
CA CYS A 121 25.61 -29.09 21.78
C CYS A 121 25.07 -29.47 20.39
N GLN A 122 25.26 -28.60 19.38
CA GLN A 122 24.81 -28.83 18.01
C GLN A 122 25.64 -29.91 17.29
N HIS A 123 26.90 -30.06 17.65
CA HIS A 123 27.84 -30.95 16.95
C HIS A 123 28.23 -32.19 17.77
N ASN A 124 27.68 -32.37 18.97
CA ASN A 124 27.83 -33.60 19.74
C ASN A 124 26.75 -34.62 19.35
N HIS A 125 27.14 -35.65 18.59
CA HIS A 125 26.26 -36.70 18.09
C HIS A 125 25.85 -37.75 19.16
N GLN A 126 26.26 -37.57 20.42
CA GLN A 126 25.91 -38.42 21.55
C GLN A 126 25.12 -37.61 22.62
N PRO A 127 23.77 -37.54 22.51
CA PRO A 127 22.93 -36.76 23.42
C PRO A 127 22.93 -37.28 24.87
N GLU A 128 23.35 -38.53 25.09
CA GLU A 128 23.32 -39.20 26.39
C GLU A 128 24.61 -39.02 27.21
N LEU A 129 25.67 -38.42 26.64
CA LEU A 129 26.91 -38.19 27.39
C LEU A 129 26.70 -37.18 28.54
N PRO A 130 27.24 -37.44 29.74
CA PRO A 130 27.18 -36.51 30.88
C PRO A 130 27.72 -35.11 30.53
N GLU A 131 28.72 -35.04 29.65
CA GLU A 131 29.34 -33.79 29.21
C GLU A 131 28.36 -32.91 28.39
N ASN A 132 27.46 -33.52 27.62
CA ASN A 132 26.43 -32.81 26.86
C ASN A 132 25.35 -32.24 27.79
N GLN A 133 24.94 -33.03 28.78
CA GLN A 133 24.02 -32.57 29.81
C GLN A 133 24.63 -31.42 30.63
N GLN A 134 25.91 -31.50 30.98
CA GLN A 134 26.66 -30.41 31.62
C GLN A 134 26.76 -29.15 30.73
N ALA A 135 26.91 -29.31 29.42
CA ALA A 135 26.90 -28.18 28.47
C ALA A 135 25.54 -27.47 28.46
N LYS A 136 24.43 -28.23 28.43
CA LYS A 136 23.06 -27.69 28.52
C LYS A 136 22.81 -26.98 29.84
N MET A 137 23.27 -27.53 30.97
CA MET A 137 23.22 -26.84 32.27
C MET A 137 23.99 -25.52 32.25
N GLY A 138 25.17 -25.50 31.60
CA GLY A 138 25.95 -24.29 31.38
C GLY A 138 25.24 -23.26 30.50
N LEU A 139 24.57 -23.70 29.43
CA LEU A 139 23.75 -22.83 28.58
C LEU A 139 22.60 -22.19 29.33
N ILE A 140 21.89 -22.95 30.17
CA ILE A 140 20.81 -22.41 31.02
C ILE A 140 21.35 -21.30 31.92
N GLN A 141 22.52 -21.49 32.53
CA GLN A 141 23.16 -20.44 33.33
C GLN A 141 23.53 -19.21 32.50
N ALA A 142 24.05 -19.40 31.29
CA ALA A 142 24.44 -18.30 30.42
C ALA A 142 23.23 -17.51 29.89
N TYR A 143 22.16 -18.17 29.44
CA TYR A 143 20.91 -17.53 29.03
C TYR A 143 20.21 -16.81 30.18
N THR A 144 20.27 -17.37 31.39
CA THR A 144 19.79 -16.68 32.60
C THR A 144 20.59 -15.40 32.83
N GLY A 145 21.91 -15.43 32.60
CA GLY A 145 22.81 -14.27 32.68
C GLY A 145 22.55 -13.18 31.63
N THR A 146 22.12 -13.56 30.42
CA THR A 146 21.75 -12.62 29.33
C THR A 146 20.29 -12.20 29.36
N LYS A 147 19.49 -12.68 30.33
CA LYS A 147 18.03 -12.46 30.45
C LYS A 147 17.20 -13.05 29.30
N ASP A 148 17.72 -14.07 28.60
CA ASP A 148 16.93 -14.89 27.68
C ASP A 148 16.26 -16.04 28.45
N PHE A 149 15.26 -15.70 29.25
CA PHE A 149 14.56 -16.69 30.08
C PHE A 149 13.72 -17.67 29.23
N LYS A 150 13.40 -17.35 27.97
CA LYS A 150 12.65 -18.25 27.09
C LYS A 150 13.51 -19.44 26.68
N ALA A 151 14.71 -19.19 26.14
CA ALA A 151 15.65 -20.25 25.78
C ALA A 151 16.05 -21.08 27.02
N ALA A 152 16.27 -20.42 28.16
CA ALA A 152 16.59 -21.09 29.42
C ALA A 152 15.48 -22.02 29.92
N VAL A 153 14.20 -21.63 29.82
CA VAL A 153 13.06 -22.48 30.22
C VAL A 153 12.94 -23.68 29.30
N THR A 154 13.04 -23.50 27.98
CA THR A 154 12.92 -24.61 27.02
C THR A 154 14.00 -25.68 27.23
N LEU A 155 15.26 -25.27 27.39
CA LEU A 155 16.35 -26.20 27.71
C LEU A 155 16.16 -26.86 29.08
N CYS A 156 15.65 -26.14 30.08
CA CYS A 156 15.38 -26.70 31.40
C CYS A 156 14.22 -27.73 31.38
N GLU A 157 13.18 -27.49 30.58
CA GLU A 157 12.09 -28.45 30.35
C GLU A 157 12.57 -29.70 29.62
N GLU A 158 13.51 -29.58 28.68
CA GLU A 158 14.15 -30.72 28.03
C GLU A 158 14.93 -31.58 29.05
N LEU A 159 15.70 -30.95 29.94
CA LEU A 159 16.44 -31.64 31.00
C LEU A 159 15.54 -32.30 32.05
N ASN A 160 14.28 -31.88 32.19
CA ASN A 160 13.30 -32.53 33.08
C ASN A 160 12.91 -33.94 32.61
N PHE A 161 13.18 -34.28 31.34
CA PHE A 161 12.99 -35.62 30.78
C PHE A 161 14.29 -36.41 30.66
N SER A 162 15.41 -35.90 31.23
CA SER A 162 16.70 -36.61 31.23
C SER A 162 16.65 -37.89 32.08
N HIS A 163 17.44 -38.89 31.68
CA HIS A 163 17.53 -40.20 32.36
C HIS A 163 18.34 -40.15 33.67
N ASP A 164 19.09 -39.06 33.93
CA ASP A 164 19.88 -38.86 35.15
C ASP A 164 19.03 -38.19 36.24
N THR A 165 18.81 -38.90 37.35
CA THR A 165 17.97 -38.43 38.47
C THR A 165 18.49 -37.14 39.09
N MET A 166 19.81 -36.92 39.14
CA MET A 166 20.38 -35.69 39.71
C MET A 166 20.11 -34.47 38.81
N ILE A 167 20.19 -34.63 37.49
CA ILE A 167 19.98 -33.54 36.53
C ILE A 167 18.49 -33.24 36.41
N GLN A 168 17.65 -34.27 36.46
CA GLN A 168 16.21 -34.12 36.51
C GLN A 168 15.76 -33.35 37.76
N ASP A 169 16.29 -33.68 38.93
CA ASP A 169 15.95 -32.96 40.18
C ASP A 169 16.48 -31.52 40.16
N TRP A 170 17.68 -31.30 39.63
CA TRP A 170 18.23 -29.96 39.42
C TRP A 170 17.37 -29.10 38.48
N ALA A 171 16.88 -29.68 37.38
CA ALA A 171 16.01 -29.00 36.43
C ALA A 171 14.64 -28.67 37.07
N LYS A 172 14.05 -29.62 37.82
CA LYS A 172 12.81 -29.40 38.58
C LYS A 172 12.95 -28.29 39.62
N GLU A 173 14.09 -28.19 40.30
CA GLU A 173 14.36 -27.12 41.27
C GLU A 173 14.48 -25.75 40.59
N LYS A 174 15.14 -25.66 39.44
CA LYS A 174 15.40 -24.39 38.74
C LYS A 174 14.22 -23.88 37.92
N LEU A 175 13.36 -24.77 37.44
CA LEU A 175 12.27 -24.42 36.52
C LEU A 175 11.26 -23.38 37.09
N PRO A 176 10.81 -23.45 38.36
CA PRO A 176 9.89 -22.45 38.92
C PRO A 176 10.51 -21.04 38.98
N ALA A 177 11.81 -20.95 39.32
CA ALA A 177 12.53 -19.68 39.36
C ALA A 177 12.68 -19.06 37.96
N LEU A 178 12.96 -19.88 36.94
CA LEU A 178 13.05 -19.41 35.55
C LEU A 178 11.69 -19.01 34.99
N LYS A 179 10.62 -19.76 35.27
CA LYS A 179 9.25 -19.43 34.84
C LYS A 179 8.74 -18.15 35.51
N SER A 180 9.02 -17.96 36.80
CA SER A 180 8.67 -16.72 37.49
C SER A 180 9.49 -15.52 37.01
N ALA A 181 10.78 -15.69 36.69
CA ALA A 181 11.60 -14.65 36.07
C ALA A 181 11.11 -14.29 34.65
N GLN A 182 10.72 -15.27 33.85
CA GLN A 182 10.11 -15.08 32.53
C GLN A 182 8.76 -14.36 32.63
N GLN A 183 7.92 -14.72 33.62
CA GLN A 183 6.66 -14.03 33.88
C GLN A 183 6.89 -12.58 34.33
N LYS A 184 7.84 -12.32 35.23
CA LYS A 184 8.20 -10.96 35.63
C LYS A 184 8.78 -10.14 34.48
N GLN A 185 9.57 -10.76 33.59
CA GLN A 185 10.04 -10.10 32.36
C GLN A 185 8.86 -9.80 31.41
N LYS A 186 7.90 -10.72 31.28
CA LYS A 186 6.65 -10.49 30.54
C LYS A 186 5.79 -9.40 31.17
N GLN A 187 5.73 -9.30 32.50
CA GLN A 187 4.92 -8.32 33.22
C GLN A 187 5.57 -6.93 33.25
N SER A 188 6.89 -6.86 33.37
CA SER A 188 7.69 -5.64 33.12
C SER A 188 7.58 -5.20 31.67
N LYS A 189 7.48 -6.15 30.71
CA LYS A 189 7.10 -5.85 29.34
C LYS A 189 5.65 -5.39 29.28
N TYR A 190 4.71 -6.01 29.99
CA TYR A 190 3.27 -5.68 29.99
C TYR A 190 2.95 -4.31 30.59
N ASP A 191 3.67 -3.86 31.62
CA ASP A 191 3.55 -2.50 32.16
C ASP A 191 4.22 -1.45 31.24
N SER A 192 5.14 -1.87 30.36
CA SER A 192 5.62 -1.06 29.22
C SER A 192 4.81 -1.26 27.92
N ASP A 193 4.04 -2.36 27.83
CA ASP A 193 3.34 -2.88 26.65
C ASP A 193 1.79 -2.76 26.79
N ALA A 194 1.28 -2.12 27.86
CA ALA A 194 -0.06 -1.51 27.85
C ALA A 194 -0.18 -0.44 26.75
N THR A 195 0.97 -0.04 26.20
CA THR A 195 1.20 0.43 24.84
C THR A 195 1.50 -0.78 23.93
N TYR A 196 0.58 -1.12 23.01
CA TYR A 196 0.68 -2.12 21.92
C TYR A 196 -0.26 -3.34 22.05
N ILE A 197 -1.20 -3.45 21.10
CA ILE A 197 -2.00 -4.66 20.83
C ILE A 197 -1.51 -5.32 19.54
N GLU A 198 -1.41 -6.65 19.59
CA GLU A 198 -0.91 -7.63 18.62
C GLU A 198 -1.57 -7.62 17.22
N ARG A 199 -0.80 -8.07 16.22
CA ARG A 199 -1.24 -8.45 14.85
C ARG A 199 -1.69 -9.92 14.82
N PRO A 200 -2.58 -10.33 13.89
CA PRO A 200 -2.90 -11.73 13.67
C PRO A 200 -1.81 -12.46 12.87
N ASN A 201 -1.65 -13.75 13.17
CA ASN A 201 -0.74 -14.70 12.51
C ASN A 201 -1.07 -14.86 11.02
N ILE A 202 -0.05 -14.76 10.17
CA ILE A 202 -0.05 -15.32 8.81
C ILE A 202 0.95 -16.47 8.83
N GLU A 203 0.47 -17.66 8.45
CA GLU A 203 1.26 -18.86 8.22
C GLU A 203 2.35 -18.58 7.17
N GLN A 204 3.60 -18.69 7.60
CA GLN A 204 4.75 -18.77 6.70
C GLN A 204 4.97 -20.25 6.38
N GLN A 205 4.74 -20.62 5.12
CA GLN A 205 5.18 -21.91 4.60
C GLN A 205 6.71 -21.98 4.58
N GLU A 206 7.20 -23.13 5.03
CA GLU A 206 8.59 -23.49 5.23
C GLU A 206 9.42 -23.43 3.93
N ALA A 207 10.49 -22.64 3.95
CA ALA A 207 11.64 -22.85 3.09
C ALA A 207 12.70 -23.63 3.90
N THR A 208 12.98 -24.85 3.46
CA THR A 208 13.99 -25.75 4.03
C THR A 208 15.41 -25.17 3.87
N GLU A 209 16.15 -25.02 4.98
CA GLU A 209 17.56 -24.63 5.00
C GLU A 209 18.50 -25.81 4.73
N ASN A 210 19.43 -25.60 3.79
CA ASN A 210 20.64 -26.39 3.56
C ASN A 210 21.84 -25.47 3.87
N PRO A 211 22.74 -25.78 4.83
CA PRO A 211 23.63 -24.79 5.44
C PRO A 211 24.91 -24.47 4.64
N LYS A 212 24.87 -24.59 3.31
CA LYS A 212 25.93 -24.09 2.40
C LYS A 212 25.48 -22.99 1.44
N ILE A 213 24.22 -22.58 1.52
CA ILE A 213 23.64 -21.59 0.60
C ILE A 213 23.75 -20.16 1.15
N ASP A 214 24.09 -19.96 2.43
CA ASP A 214 23.79 -18.68 3.10
C ASP A 214 24.78 -17.52 2.86
N ILE A 215 25.97 -17.76 2.28
CA ILE A 215 26.85 -16.68 1.86
C ILE A 215 26.59 -16.30 0.41
N TYR A 216 26.31 -17.28 -0.45
CA TYR A 216 26.01 -17.04 -1.86
C TYR A 216 24.59 -16.54 -2.08
N ALA A 217 23.58 -17.01 -1.33
CA ALA A 217 22.22 -16.48 -1.42
C ALA A 217 22.10 -15.07 -0.84
N GLN A 218 22.76 -14.75 0.29
CA GLN A 218 22.79 -13.37 0.78
C GLN A 218 23.62 -12.46 -0.14
N ALA A 219 24.74 -12.95 -0.70
CA ALA A 219 25.49 -12.21 -1.72
C ALA A 219 24.72 -12.08 -3.03
N THR A 220 23.88 -13.04 -3.41
CA THR A 220 23.06 -13.02 -4.63
C THR A 220 21.80 -12.21 -4.45
N ILE A 221 21.17 -12.19 -3.26
CA ILE A 221 20.11 -11.25 -2.92
C ILE A 221 20.68 -9.83 -2.90
N LYS A 222 21.82 -9.61 -2.23
CA LYS A 222 22.49 -8.30 -2.20
C LYS A 222 22.99 -7.88 -3.58
N ALA A 223 23.50 -8.81 -4.39
CA ALA A 223 23.89 -8.56 -5.78
C ALA A 223 22.67 -8.33 -6.69
N ASN A 224 21.54 -9.01 -6.50
CA ASN A 224 20.30 -8.76 -7.22
C ASN A 224 19.64 -7.42 -6.82
N TYR A 225 19.80 -7.00 -5.57
CA TYR A 225 19.44 -5.65 -5.10
C TYR A 225 20.37 -4.58 -5.70
N LEU A 226 21.68 -4.85 -5.74
CA LEU A 226 22.69 -3.97 -6.35
C LEU A 226 22.53 -3.89 -7.88
N ASN A 227 22.11 -4.97 -8.55
CA ASN A 227 21.87 -4.98 -10.00
C ASN A 227 20.62 -4.19 -10.42
N LYS A 228 19.78 -3.78 -9.46
CA LYS A 228 18.56 -2.98 -9.71
C LYS A 228 18.72 -1.51 -9.33
N ARG A 229 19.91 -1.09 -8.90
CA ARG A 229 20.24 0.26 -8.47
C ARG A 229 21.52 0.71 -9.14
N ALA A 230 21.59 1.97 -9.52
CA ALA A 230 22.80 2.55 -10.06
C ALA A 230 23.95 2.44 -9.05
N THR A 231 25.14 2.10 -9.52
CA THR A 231 26.35 2.00 -8.67
C THR A 231 26.74 3.34 -8.03
N GLN A 232 26.29 4.45 -8.62
CA GLN A 232 26.45 5.79 -8.08
C GLN A 232 25.09 6.36 -7.67
N VAL A 233 25.09 7.02 -6.53
CA VAL A 233 23.95 7.74 -5.96
C VAL A 233 24.28 9.24 -6.01
N ASP A 234 23.26 10.11 -6.01
CA ASP A 234 23.38 11.56 -6.21
C ASP A 234 23.87 11.92 -7.63
N VAL A 235 23.42 11.15 -8.62
CA VAL A 235 23.74 11.37 -10.03
C VAL A 235 22.80 12.42 -10.59
N LYS A 236 23.36 13.40 -11.33
CA LYS A 236 22.57 14.45 -11.96
C LYS A 236 21.87 13.93 -13.21
N LEU A 237 20.54 13.89 -13.20
CA LEU A 237 19.72 13.39 -14.30
C LEU A 237 19.19 14.54 -15.15
N LYS A 238 18.92 14.27 -16.43
CA LYS A 238 18.28 15.25 -17.32
C LYS A 238 16.76 15.14 -17.17
N MET A 239 16.15 16.16 -16.60
CA MET A 239 14.69 16.25 -16.56
C MET A 239 14.09 16.42 -17.96
N PRO A 240 13.02 15.68 -18.29
CA PRO A 240 12.24 15.93 -19.49
C PRO A 240 11.58 17.31 -19.40
N LYS A 241 11.29 17.94 -20.55
CA LYS A 241 10.60 19.25 -20.63
C LYS A 241 9.12 19.21 -20.18
N ILE A 242 8.69 18.10 -19.59
CA ILE A 242 7.33 17.84 -19.11
C ILE A 242 7.27 18.34 -17.66
N GLY A 243 6.62 19.50 -17.48
CA GLY A 243 6.59 20.21 -16.21
C GLY A 243 7.32 21.54 -16.33
N SER A 244 6.55 22.62 -16.49
CA SER A 244 7.05 23.99 -16.45
C SER A 244 7.91 24.24 -15.21
N ASN A 245 8.82 25.21 -15.29
CA ASN A 245 9.59 25.73 -14.15
C ASN A 245 8.78 25.71 -12.84
N LEU A 246 9.17 24.86 -11.88
CA LEU A 246 8.52 24.77 -10.55
C LEU A 246 8.36 26.15 -9.91
N SER A 247 9.39 27.01 -10.05
CA SER A 247 9.37 28.39 -9.58
C SER A 247 8.22 29.20 -10.18
N LEU A 248 7.92 29.04 -11.47
CA LEU A 248 6.79 29.72 -12.12
C LEU A 248 5.46 29.21 -11.57
N ALA A 249 5.31 27.90 -11.40
CA ALA A 249 4.10 27.33 -10.80
C ALA A 249 3.87 27.88 -9.39
N ILE A 250 4.93 27.90 -8.54
CA ILE A 250 4.88 28.46 -7.19
C ILE A 250 4.48 29.94 -7.23
N ILE A 251 5.13 30.75 -8.08
CA ILE A 251 4.84 32.20 -8.20
C ILE A 251 3.40 32.42 -8.61
N VAL A 252 2.90 31.71 -9.63
CA VAL A 252 1.51 31.82 -10.09
C VAL A 252 0.54 31.43 -8.98
N THR A 253 0.79 30.35 -8.25
CA THR A 253 -0.11 29.91 -7.17
C THR A 253 -0.10 30.90 -6.00
N VAL A 254 1.06 31.37 -5.57
CA VAL A 254 1.18 32.33 -4.45
C VAL A 254 0.53 33.66 -4.80
N THR A 255 0.83 34.21 -5.99
CA THR A 255 0.19 35.44 -6.48
C THR A 255 -1.33 35.28 -6.62
N SER A 256 -1.80 34.12 -7.09
CA SER A 256 -3.24 33.83 -7.16
C SER A 256 -3.88 33.83 -5.79
N ILE A 257 -3.28 33.17 -4.78
CA ILE A 257 -3.82 33.15 -3.41
C ILE A 257 -3.86 34.57 -2.82
N ILE A 258 -2.77 35.33 -2.93
CA ILE A 258 -2.69 36.71 -2.42
C ILE A 258 -3.71 37.62 -3.11
N PHE A 259 -3.91 37.46 -4.42
CA PHE A 259 -4.89 38.22 -5.18
C PHE A 259 -6.33 37.88 -4.74
N LEU A 260 -6.61 36.59 -4.54
CA LEU A 260 -7.94 36.13 -4.14
C LEU A 260 -8.30 36.52 -2.69
N THR A 261 -7.32 36.70 -1.80
CA THR A 261 -7.55 37.33 -0.48
C THR A 261 -7.64 38.85 -0.57
N PHE A 262 -6.87 39.48 -1.47
CA PHE A 262 -6.86 40.93 -1.66
C PHE A 262 -8.23 41.46 -2.13
N VAL A 263 -8.87 40.82 -3.11
CA VAL A 263 -10.15 41.29 -3.69
C VAL A 263 -11.26 41.50 -2.64
N PRO A 264 -11.60 40.52 -1.78
CA PRO A 264 -12.64 40.72 -0.76
C PRO A 264 -12.23 41.76 0.29
N ILE A 265 -10.95 41.82 0.69
CA ILE A 265 -10.46 42.82 1.65
C ILE A 265 -10.58 44.22 1.07
N PHE A 266 -10.16 44.41 -0.18
CA PHE A 266 -10.27 45.68 -0.90
C PHE A 266 -11.73 46.13 -0.97
N ALA A 267 -12.64 45.22 -1.35
CA ALA A 267 -14.07 45.52 -1.40
C ALA A 267 -14.62 45.97 -0.04
N ILE A 268 -14.20 45.33 1.06
CA ILE A 268 -14.65 45.69 2.42
C ILE A 268 -14.12 47.07 2.83
N ILE A 269 -12.81 47.33 2.67
CA ILE A 269 -12.22 48.61 3.07
C ILE A 269 -12.80 49.77 2.23
N TRP A 270 -13.06 49.53 0.94
CA TRP A 270 -13.68 50.49 0.03
C TRP A 270 -15.06 50.96 0.50
N LEU A 271 -15.83 50.14 1.23
CA LEU A 271 -17.13 50.54 1.77
C LEU A 271 -17.03 51.67 2.80
N PHE A 272 -15.90 51.80 3.49
CA PHE A 272 -15.70 52.76 4.59
C PHE A 272 -14.75 53.91 4.22
N TRP A 273 -13.92 53.73 3.19
CA TRP A 273 -12.87 54.68 2.80
C TRP A 273 -12.90 54.94 1.29
N SER A 274 -12.88 56.21 0.89
CA SER A 274 -13.00 56.61 -0.53
C SER A 274 -11.65 56.79 -1.25
N ASN A 275 -10.53 56.89 -0.53
CA ASN A 275 -9.22 57.10 -1.15
C ASN A 275 -8.66 55.78 -1.71
N LEU A 276 -8.67 55.65 -3.04
CA LEU A 276 -8.26 54.45 -3.76
C LEU A 276 -6.85 53.96 -3.41
N ILE A 277 -5.87 54.86 -3.31
CA ILE A 277 -4.47 54.48 -3.07
C ILE A 277 -4.32 53.91 -1.66
N LEU A 278 -4.89 54.59 -0.65
CA LEU A 278 -4.84 54.13 0.73
C LEU A 278 -5.60 52.81 0.92
N VAL A 279 -6.77 52.65 0.28
CA VAL A 279 -7.54 51.40 0.31
C VAL A 279 -6.75 50.26 -0.32
N ALA A 280 -6.15 50.49 -1.49
CA ALA A 280 -5.36 49.47 -2.19
C ALA A 280 -4.14 49.04 -1.36
N LEU A 281 -3.37 49.98 -0.82
CA LEU A 281 -2.20 49.68 0.02
C LEU A 281 -2.60 48.96 1.31
N GLY A 282 -3.66 49.43 1.98
CA GLY A 282 -4.19 48.77 3.18
C GLY A 282 -4.64 47.33 2.91
N ALA A 283 -5.32 47.10 1.79
CA ALA A 283 -5.77 45.77 1.39
C ALA A 283 -4.60 44.84 1.04
N ILE A 284 -3.55 45.32 0.35
CA ILE A 284 -2.34 44.53 0.06
C ILE A 284 -1.65 44.12 1.37
N ILE A 285 -1.40 45.09 2.25
CA ILE A 285 -0.71 44.83 3.53
C ILE A 285 -1.50 43.83 4.36
N LEU A 286 -2.82 44.02 4.50
CA LEU A 286 -3.67 43.11 5.26
C LEU A 286 -3.75 41.71 4.63
N SER A 287 -3.83 41.62 3.30
CA SER A 287 -3.78 40.35 2.56
C SER A 287 -2.50 39.58 2.85
N LEU A 288 -1.34 40.25 2.81
CA LEU A 288 -0.05 39.63 3.12
C LEU A 288 0.02 39.16 4.58
N ILE A 289 -0.45 39.99 5.52
CA ILE A 289 -0.49 39.63 6.95
C ILE A 289 -1.36 38.40 7.18
N ILE A 290 -2.58 38.38 6.61
CA ILE A 290 -3.51 37.24 6.76
C ILE A 290 -2.90 35.96 6.20
N ASN A 291 -2.33 36.00 4.99
CA ASN A 291 -1.70 34.82 4.39
C ASN A 291 -0.47 34.34 5.19
N PHE A 292 0.32 35.26 5.74
CA PHE A 292 1.46 34.92 6.59
C PHE A 292 1.01 34.25 7.90
N ILE A 293 -0.02 34.80 8.55
CA ILE A 293 -0.62 34.19 9.75
C ILE A 293 -1.19 32.81 9.40
N LEU A 294 -1.91 32.69 8.28
CA LEU A 294 -2.47 31.41 7.82
C LEU A 294 -1.37 30.38 7.56
N LEU A 295 -0.25 30.77 6.95
CA LEU A 295 0.91 29.89 6.74
C LEU A 295 1.48 29.39 8.08
N GLY A 296 1.66 30.27 9.07
CA GLY A 296 2.17 29.88 10.39
C GLY A 296 1.20 29.01 11.19
N LEU A 297 -0.11 29.24 11.07
CA LEU A 297 -1.15 28.45 11.75
C LEU A 297 -1.45 27.12 11.03
N SER A 298 -1.24 27.05 9.71
CA SER A 298 -1.60 25.93 8.85
C SER A 298 -1.18 24.57 9.42
N THR A 299 0.04 24.49 9.95
CA THR A 299 0.58 23.20 10.38
C THR A 299 -0.05 22.73 11.68
N LYS A 300 -0.34 23.65 12.60
CA LYS A 300 -1.10 23.33 13.82
C LYS A 300 -2.55 22.95 13.49
N LEU A 301 -3.15 23.60 12.50
CA LEU A 301 -4.50 23.26 12.03
C LEU A 301 -4.55 21.83 11.47
N ILE A 302 -3.61 21.47 10.59
CA ILE A 302 -3.52 20.12 10.04
C ILE A 302 -3.19 19.09 11.13
N ASP A 303 -2.23 19.37 12.03
CA ASP A 303 -1.92 18.49 13.16
C ASP A 303 -3.16 18.22 14.03
N ASN A 304 -3.95 19.26 14.33
CA ASN A 304 -5.18 19.13 15.12
C ASN A 304 -6.23 18.28 14.40
N ILE A 305 -6.43 18.50 13.09
CA ILE A 305 -7.36 17.71 12.28
C ILE A 305 -6.92 16.24 12.24
N LEU A 306 -5.65 15.98 11.90
CA LEU A 306 -5.12 14.62 11.82
C LEU A 306 -5.17 13.92 13.18
N THR A 307 -4.79 14.60 14.27
CA THR A 307 -4.84 14.03 15.63
C THR A 307 -6.25 13.66 16.04
N LYS A 308 -7.23 14.50 15.73
CA LYS A 308 -8.63 14.27 16.07
C LYS A 308 -9.29 13.17 15.21
N VAL A 309 -8.94 13.08 13.92
CA VAL A 309 -9.60 12.18 12.97
C VAL A 309 -8.89 10.84 12.84
N TYR A 310 -7.55 10.83 12.82
CA TYR A 310 -6.73 9.66 12.51
C TYR A 310 -5.75 9.27 13.61
N SER A 311 -5.55 10.12 14.62
CA SER A 311 -4.66 9.90 15.76
C SER A 311 -3.29 9.32 15.33
N PRO A 312 -2.52 10.03 14.48
CA PRO A 312 -1.21 9.57 14.04
C PRO A 312 -0.30 9.39 15.24
N ARG A 313 0.43 8.28 15.25
CA ARG A 313 1.46 8.01 16.24
C ARG A 313 2.75 8.68 15.76
N TRP A 314 3.23 9.65 16.53
CA TRP A 314 4.48 10.34 16.23
C TRP A 314 5.66 9.47 16.65
N VAL A 315 6.61 9.28 15.75
CA VAL A 315 7.71 8.32 15.90
C VAL A 315 9.06 8.96 15.63
N ASP A 316 10.10 8.36 16.20
CA ASP A 316 11.49 8.73 15.92
C ASP A 316 12.06 7.93 14.74
N LEU A 317 13.20 8.40 14.23
CA LEU A 317 13.89 7.74 13.12
C LEU A 317 14.31 6.29 13.45
N THR A 318 14.57 6.01 14.73
CA THR A 318 14.87 4.65 15.23
C THR A 318 13.73 3.67 14.97
N GLU A 319 12.50 4.13 15.07
CA GLU A 319 11.35 3.30 14.81
C GLU A 319 11.10 3.12 13.31
N ILE A 320 11.30 4.17 12.50
CA ILE A 320 11.29 4.01 11.04
C ILE A 320 12.36 3.00 10.61
N ARG A 321 13.53 3.01 11.23
CA ARG A 321 14.60 2.03 10.98
C ARG A 321 14.18 0.60 11.27
N TYR A 322 13.26 0.38 12.22
CA TYR A 322 12.69 -0.96 12.47
C TYR A 322 11.75 -1.42 11.35
N TYR A 323 10.99 -0.51 10.74
CA TYR A 323 10.11 -0.84 9.60
C TYR A 323 10.85 -0.93 8.27
N SER A 324 11.81 -0.03 8.05
CA SER A 324 12.63 0.05 6.84
C SER A 324 13.98 0.69 7.20
N PRO A 325 15.02 -0.13 7.41
CA PRO A 325 16.37 0.35 7.69
C PRO A 325 16.87 1.32 6.61
N GLU A 326 16.60 0.99 5.36
CA GLU A 326 17.03 1.76 4.20
C GLU A 326 16.35 3.14 4.13
N ALA A 327 15.04 3.22 4.41
CA ALA A 327 14.36 4.50 4.48
C ALA A 327 14.96 5.41 5.55
N ALA A 328 15.30 4.86 6.71
CA ALA A 328 15.93 5.62 7.78
C ALA A 328 17.32 6.17 7.38
N GLU A 329 18.12 5.37 6.68
CA GLU A 329 19.43 5.80 6.14
C GLU A 329 19.28 6.90 5.10
N VAL A 330 18.32 6.78 4.18
CA VAL A 330 18.03 7.80 3.17
C VAL A 330 17.59 9.12 3.83
N ILE A 331 16.70 9.06 4.83
CA ILE A 331 16.27 10.24 5.58
C ILE A 331 17.47 10.91 6.26
N GLU A 332 18.29 10.13 6.98
CA GLU A 332 19.46 10.65 7.69
C GLU A 332 20.44 11.32 6.73
N ARG A 333 20.82 10.62 5.65
CA ARG A 333 21.74 11.12 4.64
C ARG A 333 21.25 12.41 3.99
N ILE A 334 20.00 12.46 3.53
CA ILE A 334 19.41 13.64 2.89
C ILE A 334 19.33 14.81 3.87
N CYS A 335 18.87 14.57 5.10
CA CYS A 335 18.79 15.63 6.11
C CYS A 335 20.17 16.21 6.43
N THR A 336 21.21 15.38 6.52
CA THR A 336 22.59 15.84 6.72
C THR A 336 23.12 16.62 5.51
N GLN A 337 22.97 16.08 4.30
CA GLN A 337 23.45 16.69 3.05
C GLN A 337 22.83 18.08 2.81
N TYR A 338 21.52 18.21 3.03
CA TYR A 338 20.78 19.46 2.82
C TYR A 338 20.69 20.34 4.08
N LYS A 339 21.40 19.98 5.16
CA LYS A 339 21.40 20.70 6.45
C LYS A 339 19.99 20.97 6.99
N LEU A 340 19.10 19.99 6.85
CA LEU A 340 17.73 20.05 7.32
C LEU A 340 17.62 19.43 8.72
N LYS A 341 16.79 20.03 9.57
CA LYS A 341 16.30 19.34 10.76
C LYS A 341 15.44 18.17 10.29
N THR A 342 15.64 16.98 10.85
CA THR A 342 14.80 15.81 10.57
C THR A 342 13.32 16.18 10.75
N PRO A 343 12.48 15.99 9.72
CA PRO A 343 11.04 16.22 9.83
C PRO A 343 10.43 15.36 10.93
N ARG A 344 9.31 15.82 11.51
CA ARG A 344 8.59 14.99 12.47
C ARG A 344 7.90 13.85 11.73
N LEU A 345 8.17 12.61 12.14
CA LEU A 345 7.67 11.42 11.47
C LEU A 345 6.41 10.92 12.17
N GLY A 346 5.38 10.54 11.41
CA GLY A 346 4.12 10.03 11.93
C GLY A 346 3.67 8.76 11.22
N ILE A 347 3.06 7.83 11.96
CA ILE A 347 2.45 6.60 11.43
C ILE A 347 0.96 6.59 11.78
N ILE A 348 0.10 6.52 10.76
CA ILE A 348 -1.34 6.33 10.91
C ILE A 348 -1.66 4.83 10.83
N LYS A 349 -2.48 4.34 11.78
CA LYS A 349 -3.01 2.96 11.76
C LYS A 349 -4.12 2.83 10.71
N ASN A 350 -3.72 2.71 9.45
CA ASN A 350 -4.58 2.47 8.31
C ASN A 350 -3.89 1.45 7.39
N THR A 351 -4.65 0.52 6.82
CA THR A 351 -4.15 -0.52 5.92
C THR A 351 -3.95 -0.02 4.49
N ASN A 352 -4.64 1.05 4.08
CA ASN A 352 -4.43 1.68 2.77
C ASN A 352 -3.02 2.27 2.69
N PRO A 353 -2.18 1.86 1.72
CA PRO A 353 -0.82 2.38 1.60
C PRO A 353 -0.82 3.81 1.07
N THR A 354 -0.22 4.72 1.83
CA THR A 354 0.02 6.11 1.43
C THR A 354 1.10 6.74 2.31
N ALA A 355 1.83 7.69 1.73
CA ALA A 355 2.71 8.64 2.39
C ALA A 355 2.30 10.06 1.97
N PHE A 356 2.52 11.05 2.83
CA PHE A 356 2.33 12.46 2.52
C PHE A 356 3.14 13.36 3.44
N SER A 357 3.49 14.55 2.95
CA SER A 357 4.21 15.57 3.71
C SER A 357 3.45 16.90 3.77
N TYR A 358 3.55 17.60 4.90
CA TYR A 358 2.96 18.93 5.09
C TYR A 358 3.77 19.78 6.08
N GLY A 359 3.64 21.10 5.99
CA GLY A 359 4.26 22.03 6.93
C GLY A 359 4.52 23.40 6.35
N GLY A 360 4.37 24.46 7.15
CA GLY A 360 4.55 25.84 6.69
C GLY A 360 6.03 26.23 6.48
N LEU A 361 6.94 25.66 7.28
CA LEU A 361 8.38 25.92 7.23
C LEU A 361 9.14 24.59 7.16
N ARG A 362 10.30 24.56 6.48
CA ARG A 362 11.14 23.34 6.38
C ARG A 362 11.47 22.70 7.73
N ARG A 363 11.79 23.51 8.75
CA ARG A 363 12.12 23.05 10.12
C ARG A 363 10.92 22.47 10.88
N GLU A 364 9.72 22.81 10.43
CA GLU A 364 8.44 22.39 10.99
C GLU A 364 7.70 21.47 10.00
N SER A 365 8.42 20.74 9.16
CA SER A 365 7.80 19.78 8.27
C SER A 365 7.43 18.49 9.01
N ARG A 366 6.35 17.85 8.56
CA ARG A 366 5.89 16.54 8.99
C ARG A 366 5.89 15.62 7.77
N ILE A 367 6.34 14.37 7.96
CA ILE A 367 6.11 13.29 7.00
C ILE A 367 5.26 12.24 7.72
N VAL A 368 4.10 11.94 7.15
CA VAL A 368 3.16 10.99 7.73
C VAL A 368 2.96 9.85 6.73
N VAL A 369 3.14 8.63 7.23
CA VAL A 369 2.91 7.40 6.48
C VAL A 369 1.83 6.57 7.14
N THR A 370 1.27 5.64 6.39
CA THR A 370 0.32 4.65 6.92
C THR A 370 1.03 3.34 7.22
N GLN A 371 0.48 2.55 8.13
CA GLN A 371 0.94 1.19 8.37
C GLN A 371 0.87 0.34 7.08
N GLY A 372 -0.14 0.57 6.24
CA GLY A 372 -0.28 -0.03 4.92
C GLY A 372 0.95 0.16 4.03
N LEU A 373 1.61 1.33 4.10
CA LEU A 373 2.81 1.59 3.31
C LEU A 373 3.88 0.51 3.54
N PHE A 374 4.13 0.14 4.79
CA PHE A 374 5.11 -0.89 5.16
C PHE A 374 4.58 -2.33 4.98
N SER A 375 3.27 -2.51 4.86
CA SER A 375 2.68 -3.82 4.54
C SER A 375 2.82 -4.18 3.07
N TYR A 376 2.73 -3.18 2.18
CA TYR A 376 2.75 -3.39 0.73
C TYR A 376 4.14 -3.15 0.11
N LEU A 377 4.93 -2.20 0.64
CA LEU A 377 6.22 -1.82 0.05
C LEU A 377 7.40 -2.53 0.71
N ASN A 378 8.40 -2.84 -0.12
CA ASN A 378 9.70 -3.32 0.31
C ASN A 378 10.57 -2.16 0.85
N GLU A 379 11.71 -2.48 1.48
CA GLU A 379 12.61 -1.50 2.09
C GLU A 379 13.07 -0.43 1.08
N ASP A 380 13.55 -0.85 -0.09
CA ASP A 380 14.03 0.03 -1.16
C ASP A 380 12.92 0.91 -1.75
N GLU A 381 11.74 0.33 -1.95
CA GLU A 381 10.54 1.04 -2.41
C GLU A 381 10.12 2.11 -1.41
N SER A 382 10.05 1.76 -0.12
CA SER A 382 9.74 2.73 0.94
C SER A 382 10.79 3.84 1.05
N ALA A 383 12.07 3.52 0.85
CA ALA A 383 13.15 4.50 0.85
C ALA A 383 13.00 5.53 -0.28
N THR A 384 12.63 5.08 -1.49
CA THR A 384 12.31 6.01 -2.60
C THR A 384 11.10 6.88 -2.32
N VAL A 385 10.06 6.36 -1.64
CA VAL A 385 8.89 7.14 -1.22
C VAL A 385 9.29 8.23 -0.21
N TYR A 386 10.13 7.91 0.77
CA TYR A 386 10.64 8.92 1.71
C TYR A 386 11.55 9.96 1.03
N ALA A 387 12.39 9.55 0.07
CA ALA A 387 13.19 10.49 -0.71
C ALA A 387 12.30 11.45 -1.51
N HIS A 388 11.23 10.94 -2.13
CA HIS A 388 10.23 11.74 -2.83
C HIS A 388 9.55 12.75 -1.88
N GLU A 389 9.08 12.34 -0.71
CA GLU A 389 8.44 13.24 0.26
C GLU A 389 9.42 14.28 0.83
N LEU A 390 10.69 13.92 1.02
CA LEU A 390 11.74 14.87 1.44
C LEU A 390 12.04 15.92 0.37
N ALA A 391 11.97 15.55 -0.91
CA ALA A 391 12.15 16.47 -2.02
C ALA A 391 11.14 17.63 -1.95
N GLN A 392 9.89 17.32 -1.60
CA GLN A 392 8.83 18.32 -1.46
C GLN A 392 9.15 19.34 -0.34
N ILE A 393 9.74 18.88 0.76
CA ILE A 393 10.19 19.75 1.85
C ILE A 393 11.39 20.60 1.40
N ILE A 394 12.35 20.00 0.70
CA ILE A 394 13.52 20.70 0.16
C ILE A 394 13.09 21.79 -0.83
N ASN A 395 12.12 21.52 -1.70
CA ASN A 395 11.73 22.45 -2.76
C ASN A 395 10.79 23.58 -2.30
N TRP A 396 10.40 23.63 -1.01
CA TRP A 396 9.39 24.57 -0.45
C TRP A 396 7.97 24.42 -1.02
N ASP A 397 7.74 23.50 -1.95
CA ASP A 397 6.40 23.29 -2.52
C ASP A 397 5.41 22.75 -1.48
N CYS A 398 5.88 21.95 -0.51
CA CYS A 398 5.14 21.46 0.64
C CYS A 398 4.48 22.61 1.43
N SER A 399 5.21 23.71 1.64
CA SER A 399 4.70 24.92 2.31
C SER A 399 3.58 25.60 1.55
N ILE A 400 3.71 25.70 0.23
CA ILE A 400 2.73 26.39 -0.62
C ILE A 400 1.46 25.55 -0.76
N ILE A 401 1.57 24.23 -0.90
CA ILE A 401 0.42 23.32 -0.89
C ILE A 401 -0.29 23.36 0.46
N THR A 402 0.46 23.39 1.57
CA THR A 402 -0.09 23.51 2.93
C THR A 402 -0.86 24.83 3.11
N LEU A 403 -0.32 25.95 2.63
CA LEU A 403 -0.99 27.25 2.64
C LEU A 403 -2.28 27.22 1.79
N GLY A 404 -2.18 26.74 0.56
CA GLY A 404 -3.31 26.66 -0.35
C GLY A 404 -4.44 25.78 0.16
N TYR A 405 -4.12 24.61 0.73
CA TYR A 405 -5.09 23.73 1.37
C TYR A 405 -5.79 24.41 2.54
N SER A 406 -5.03 25.09 3.42
CA SER A 406 -5.58 25.82 4.55
C SER A 406 -6.49 26.97 4.12
N PHE A 407 -6.15 27.63 3.00
CA PHE A 407 -6.97 28.66 2.39
C PHE A 407 -8.26 28.09 1.78
N LEU A 408 -8.21 26.97 1.07
CA LEU A 408 -9.43 26.29 0.60
C LEU A 408 -10.34 25.87 1.76
N ALA A 409 -9.75 25.34 2.84
CA ALA A 409 -10.49 24.92 4.02
C ALA A 409 -11.21 26.11 4.69
N SER A 410 -10.56 27.27 4.78
CA SER A 410 -11.17 28.48 5.34
C SER A 410 -12.32 29.00 4.46
N LEU A 411 -12.21 28.92 3.13
CA LEU A 411 -13.30 29.25 2.21
C LEU A 411 -14.52 28.33 2.37
N ILE A 412 -14.31 27.03 2.61
CA ILE A 412 -15.42 26.10 2.86
C ILE A 412 -16.15 26.46 4.15
N LEU A 413 -15.41 26.73 5.24
CA LEU A 413 -15.98 27.17 6.52
C LEU A 413 -16.78 28.48 6.36
N LEU A 414 -16.23 29.43 5.60
CA LEU A 414 -16.90 30.68 5.27
C LEU A 414 -18.16 30.43 4.42
N GLY A 415 -18.08 29.56 3.41
CA GLY A 415 -19.17 29.19 2.51
C GLY A 415 -20.32 28.47 3.23
N VAL A 416 -20.04 27.61 4.20
CA VAL A 416 -21.07 27.02 5.08
C VAL A 416 -21.79 28.11 5.89
N THR A 417 -21.07 29.14 6.31
CA THR A 417 -21.64 30.29 7.04
C THR A 417 -22.48 31.18 6.12
N ILE A 418 -22.05 31.36 4.86
CA ILE A 418 -22.68 32.21 3.84
C ILE A 418 -23.81 31.50 3.06
N LYS A 419 -23.93 30.16 3.13
CA LYS A 419 -24.91 29.31 2.41
C LYS A 419 -26.39 29.70 2.56
N LYS A 420 -26.71 30.71 3.38
CA LYS A 420 -28.00 31.41 3.43
C LYS A 420 -28.18 32.48 2.33
N SER A 421 -27.18 32.72 1.48
CA SER A 421 -27.21 33.73 0.40
C SER A 421 -26.72 33.14 -0.93
N PRO A 422 -27.37 33.44 -2.07
CA PRO A 422 -27.03 32.90 -3.39
C PRO A 422 -25.86 33.65 -4.04
N VAL A 423 -24.71 33.72 -3.37
CA VAL A 423 -23.52 34.43 -3.89
C VAL A 423 -22.66 33.47 -4.71
N ILE A 424 -22.50 33.75 -6.01
CA ILE A 424 -21.71 32.93 -6.98
C ILE A 424 -20.18 33.12 -6.79
N PHE A 425 -19.76 34.21 -6.15
CA PHE A 425 -18.36 34.63 -6.07
C PHE A 425 -17.44 33.70 -5.25
N PRO A 426 -17.82 33.17 -4.06
CA PRO A 426 -16.98 32.23 -3.32
C PRO A 426 -16.69 30.92 -4.07
N ASP A 427 -17.68 30.39 -4.80
CA ASP A 427 -17.52 29.15 -5.59
C ASP A 427 -16.52 29.35 -6.73
N PHE A 428 -16.53 30.53 -7.37
CA PHE A 428 -15.54 30.89 -8.39
C PHE A 428 -14.12 30.95 -7.79
N ILE A 429 -13.93 31.64 -6.67
CA ILE A 429 -12.64 31.73 -5.96
C ILE A 429 -12.13 30.33 -5.60
N TYR A 430 -12.99 29.50 -5.01
CA TYR A 430 -12.67 28.13 -4.64
C TYR A 430 -12.21 27.32 -5.85
N THR A 431 -12.94 27.44 -6.97
CA THR A 431 -12.65 26.73 -8.22
C THR A 431 -11.29 27.14 -8.79
N VAL A 432 -11.06 28.46 -8.95
CA VAL A 432 -9.80 28.99 -9.49
C VAL A 432 -8.61 28.58 -8.62
N THR A 433 -8.74 28.70 -7.30
CA THR A 433 -7.67 28.29 -6.37
C THR A 433 -7.38 26.79 -6.45
N THR A 434 -8.43 25.96 -6.52
CA THR A 434 -8.31 24.51 -6.60
C THR A 434 -7.54 24.09 -7.86
N TYR A 435 -7.87 24.64 -9.03
CA TYR A 435 -7.14 24.31 -10.26
C TYR A 435 -5.70 24.85 -10.26
N GLY A 436 -5.45 26.01 -9.64
CA GLY A 436 -4.10 26.53 -9.42
C GLY A 436 -3.25 25.61 -8.53
N LEU A 437 -3.86 25.03 -7.48
CA LEU A 437 -3.20 24.06 -6.61
C LEU A 437 -3.00 22.72 -7.30
N PHE A 438 -3.97 22.25 -8.12
CA PHE A 438 -3.79 21.02 -8.91
C PHE A 438 -2.63 21.18 -9.90
N TYR A 439 -2.51 22.34 -10.54
CA TYR A 439 -1.38 22.61 -11.42
C TYR A 439 -0.04 22.54 -10.68
N LEU A 440 0.08 23.25 -9.54
CA LEU A 440 1.30 23.20 -8.72
C LEU A 440 1.59 21.78 -8.23
N SER A 441 0.57 21.07 -7.73
CA SER A 441 0.65 19.69 -7.28
C SER A 441 1.22 18.80 -8.38
N ARG A 442 0.71 18.88 -9.63
CA ARG A 442 1.23 18.08 -10.74
C ARG A 442 2.69 18.38 -11.08
N VAL A 443 3.09 19.65 -11.07
CA VAL A 443 4.46 20.05 -11.39
C VAL A 443 5.45 19.55 -10.32
N ARG A 444 5.12 19.69 -9.03
CA ARG A 444 6.01 19.25 -7.95
C ARG A 444 6.26 17.73 -7.97
N GLU A 445 5.29 16.91 -8.37
CA GLU A 445 5.47 15.45 -8.41
C GLU A 445 6.62 15.05 -9.33
N TYR A 446 6.74 15.67 -10.51
CA TYR A 446 7.86 15.40 -11.43
C TYR A 446 9.23 15.79 -10.84
N TYR A 447 9.29 16.90 -10.10
CA TYR A 447 10.52 17.33 -9.43
C TYR A 447 10.87 16.42 -8.26
N ALA A 448 9.88 15.95 -7.51
CA ALA A 448 10.07 15.01 -6.41
C ALA A 448 10.47 13.61 -6.91
N ASP A 449 9.88 13.14 -8.01
CA ASP A 449 10.26 11.90 -8.69
C ASP A 449 11.69 11.96 -9.22
N HIS A 450 12.05 13.08 -9.86
CA HIS A 450 13.42 13.33 -10.32
C HIS A 450 14.42 13.31 -9.17
N PHE A 451 14.16 14.06 -8.11
CA PHE A 451 15.03 14.10 -6.93
C PHE A 451 15.17 12.71 -6.29
N ALA A 452 14.07 11.98 -6.15
CA ALA A 452 14.10 10.62 -5.62
C ALA A 452 14.95 9.69 -6.49
N ALA A 453 14.86 9.80 -7.82
CA ALA A 453 15.69 9.03 -8.74
C ALA A 453 17.18 9.38 -8.62
N GLU A 454 17.54 10.66 -8.55
CA GLU A 454 18.94 11.12 -8.40
C GLU A 454 19.54 10.62 -7.08
N VAL A 455 18.83 10.84 -5.98
CA VAL A 455 19.34 10.61 -4.62
C VAL A 455 19.23 9.16 -4.19
N THR A 456 18.42 8.33 -4.82
CA THR A 456 18.40 6.88 -4.51
C THR A 456 19.10 6.03 -5.56
N GLY A 457 19.35 6.58 -6.75
CA GLY A 457 19.85 5.81 -7.90
C GLY A 457 18.94 4.66 -8.31
N ASN A 458 17.67 4.65 -7.88
CA ASN A 458 16.74 3.52 -8.07
C ASN A 458 15.34 4.01 -8.48
N PRO A 459 15.18 4.58 -9.70
CA PRO A 459 13.88 4.98 -10.22
C PRO A 459 12.91 3.79 -10.37
N ASN A 460 13.42 2.58 -10.63
CA ASN A 460 12.60 1.36 -10.72
C ASN A 460 11.89 1.05 -9.39
N ALA A 461 12.53 1.26 -8.23
CA ALA A 461 11.87 1.09 -6.93
C ALA A 461 10.70 2.06 -6.74
N LEU A 462 10.80 3.30 -7.25
CA LEU A 462 9.67 4.23 -7.20
C LEU A 462 8.53 3.81 -8.14
N ILE A 463 8.84 3.28 -9.33
CA ILE A 463 7.83 2.68 -10.23
C ILE A 463 7.09 1.53 -9.53
N ARG A 464 7.83 0.64 -8.86
CA ARG A 464 7.24 -0.45 -8.05
C ARG A 464 6.37 0.09 -6.94
N ALA A 465 6.85 1.10 -6.21
CA ALA A 465 6.14 1.72 -5.12
C ALA A 465 4.80 2.31 -5.58
N LEU A 466 4.79 3.10 -6.65
CA LEU A 466 3.57 3.70 -7.20
C LEU A 466 2.55 2.63 -7.60
N ARG A 467 2.99 1.54 -8.24
CA ARG A 467 2.10 0.44 -8.61
C ARG A 467 1.56 -0.29 -7.38
N LYS A 468 2.42 -0.67 -6.43
CA LYS A 468 2.00 -1.39 -5.23
C LYS A 468 1.09 -0.54 -4.33
N ILE A 469 1.30 0.78 -4.29
CA ILE A 469 0.38 1.73 -3.65
C ILE A 469 -0.99 1.68 -4.35
N ALA A 470 -1.02 1.79 -5.69
CA ALA A 470 -2.28 1.69 -6.45
C ALA A 470 -3.00 0.36 -6.18
N TYR A 471 -2.26 -0.76 -6.22
CA TYR A 471 -2.77 -2.10 -5.94
C TYR A 471 -3.33 -2.22 -4.52
N GLY A 472 -2.57 -1.83 -3.50
CA GLY A 472 -3.03 -1.89 -2.12
C GLY A 472 -4.21 -0.97 -1.84
N ILE A 473 -4.34 0.17 -2.52
CA ILE A 473 -5.56 1.01 -2.43
C ILE A 473 -6.77 0.27 -3.01
N VAL A 474 -6.62 -0.44 -4.14
CA VAL A 474 -7.73 -1.22 -4.72
C VAL A 474 -8.10 -2.38 -3.79
N GLU A 475 -7.12 -3.16 -3.35
CA GLU A 475 -7.32 -4.33 -2.49
C GLU A 475 -7.93 -3.97 -1.13
N GLU A 476 -7.45 -2.91 -0.47
CA GLU A 476 -8.00 -2.50 0.83
C GLU A 476 -9.41 -1.89 0.72
N ASN A 477 -9.73 -1.23 -0.40
CA ASN A 477 -11.08 -0.75 -0.67
C ASN A 477 -12.08 -1.92 -0.90
N GLU A 478 -11.59 -3.08 -1.36
CA GLU A 478 -12.41 -4.29 -1.46
C GLU A 478 -12.64 -4.94 -0.09
N ARG A 479 -11.58 -5.02 0.73
CA ARG A 479 -11.62 -5.67 2.05
C ARG A 479 -12.36 -4.84 3.10
N SER A 480 -12.23 -3.52 3.08
CA SER A 480 -12.80 -2.65 4.11
C SER A 480 -14.25 -2.28 3.81
N GLN A 481 -15.19 -2.78 4.61
CA GLN A 481 -16.55 -2.25 4.70
C GLN A 481 -16.60 -0.86 5.35
N GLN A 482 -15.56 -0.47 6.10
CA GLN A 482 -15.47 0.80 6.81
C GLN A 482 -14.62 1.83 6.07
N ARG A 483 -15.20 3.02 5.95
CA ARG A 483 -14.69 4.17 5.19
C ARG A 483 -13.54 4.83 5.95
N THR A 484 -12.32 4.80 5.40
CA THR A 484 -11.32 5.81 5.75
C THR A 484 -11.29 6.87 4.66
N ASN A 485 -11.71 8.10 4.97
CA ASN A 485 -11.63 9.22 4.03
C ASN A 485 -10.19 9.73 3.82
N LEU A 486 -9.22 9.12 4.51
CA LEU A 486 -7.82 9.55 4.56
C LEU A 486 -7.29 9.86 3.16
N LEU A 487 -7.40 8.91 2.23
CA LEU A 487 -6.89 9.04 0.86
C LEU A 487 -7.56 10.17 0.05
N THR A 488 -8.82 10.51 0.37
CA THR A 488 -9.53 11.61 -0.29
C THR A 488 -9.17 12.95 0.34
N GLU A 489 -9.06 12.99 1.67
CA GLU A 489 -8.73 14.19 2.44
C GLU A 489 -7.27 14.61 2.29
N THR A 490 -6.35 13.65 2.14
CA THR A 490 -4.91 13.91 1.97
C THR A 490 -4.46 13.94 0.51
N ARG A 491 -5.39 13.87 -0.46
CA ARG A 491 -5.10 13.72 -1.90
C ARG A 491 -4.20 14.82 -2.50
N LEU A 492 -4.15 16.00 -1.87
CA LEU A 492 -3.27 17.12 -2.28
C LEU A 492 -1.84 16.98 -1.73
N PHE A 493 -1.64 16.18 -0.69
CA PHE A 493 -0.36 15.99 -0.02
C PHE A 493 0.25 14.63 -0.32
N ALA A 494 -0.59 13.62 -0.53
CA ALA A 494 -0.17 12.23 -0.77
C ALA A 494 0.71 12.09 -2.00
N ILE A 495 1.54 11.05 -2.02
CA ILE A 495 2.33 10.64 -3.20
C ILE A 495 1.46 10.12 -4.36
N PHE A 496 0.22 9.72 -4.09
CA PHE A 496 -0.65 9.04 -5.06
C PHE A 496 -2.10 9.53 -4.98
N ASP A 497 -2.71 9.83 -6.13
CA ASP A 497 -4.14 10.16 -6.23
C ASP A 497 -4.98 8.88 -6.27
N SER A 498 -5.71 8.60 -5.19
CA SER A 498 -6.56 7.41 -5.07
C SER A 498 -7.60 7.23 -6.19
N ASN A 499 -7.98 8.29 -6.91
CA ASN A 499 -8.87 8.17 -8.06
C ASN A 499 -8.23 7.45 -9.25
N GLN A 500 -6.90 7.42 -9.33
CA GLN A 500 -6.12 6.72 -10.34
C GLN A 500 -5.80 5.26 -9.95
N ALA A 501 -6.16 4.84 -8.74
CA ALA A 501 -5.75 3.54 -8.20
C ALA A 501 -6.29 2.37 -9.03
N ILE A 502 -7.55 2.45 -9.48
CA ILE A 502 -8.21 1.37 -10.22
C ILE A 502 -7.40 1.01 -11.47
N PRO A 503 -7.23 1.88 -12.48
CA PRO A 503 -6.48 1.55 -13.69
C PRO A 503 -5.14 0.85 -13.46
N THR A 504 -4.34 1.35 -12.53
CA THR A 504 -2.95 0.93 -12.36
C THR A 504 -2.78 -0.19 -11.32
N GLY A 505 -3.71 -0.30 -10.38
CA GLY A 505 -3.68 -1.25 -9.27
C GLY A 505 -4.51 -2.52 -9.51
N ILE A 506 -5.14 -2.66 -10.66
CA ILE A 506 -6.02 -3.79 -10.97
C ILE A 506 -5.26 -5.10 -11.20
N THR A 507 -4.03 -5.05 -11.71
CA THR A 507 -3.33 -6.24 -12.19
C THR A 507 -1.90 -6.30 -11.67
N THR A 508 -1.49 -7.51 -11.31
CA THR A 508 -0.11 -7.86 -10.99
C THR A 508 0.69 -8.31 -12.22
N ASP A 509 0.00 -8.54 -13.35
CA ASP A 509 0.60 -9.02 -14.59
C ASP A 509 1.33 -7.89 -15.32
N THR A 510 2.65 -8.07 -15.44
CA THR A 510 3.58 -7.10 -16.00
C THR A 510 3.25 -6.71 -17.43
N ASP A 511 2.77 -7.66 -18.25
CA ASP A 511 2.53 -7.43 -19.67
C ASP A 511 1.27 -6.60 -19.92
N ASN A 512 0.26 -6.77 -19.07
CA ASN A 512 -0.98 -6.03 -19.17
C ASN A 512 -0.85 -4.59 -18.63
N ILE A 513 0.02 -4.38 -17.63
CA ILE A 513 0.26 -3.05 -17.05
C ILE A 513 0.73 -2.05 -18.10
N GLY A 514 1.72 -2.44 -18.92
CA GLY A 514 2.25 -1.59 -19.98
C GLY A 514 1.16 -1.10 -20.95
N LYS A 515 0.24 -1.98 -21.33
CA LYS A 515 -0.89 -1.65 -22.22
C LYS A 515 -1.88 -0.69 -21.57
N ILE A 516 -2.14 -0.84 -20.27
CA ILE A 516 -3.08 0.02 -19.54
C ILE A 516 -2.54 1.45 -19.43
N ILE A 517 -1.26 1.61 -19.10
CA ILE A 517 -0.64 2.93 -18.96
C ILE A 517 -0.42 3.64 -20.30
N THR A 518 -0.40 2.90 -21.41
CA THR A 518 -0.27 3.48 -22.75
C THR A 518 -1.35 4.53 -23.02
N TRP A 519 -2.58 4.30 -22.52
CA TRP A 519 -3.66 5.28 -22.63
C TRP A 519 -3.32 6.62 -21.97
N ASP A 520 -2.69 6.60 -20.79
CA ASP A 520 -2.31 7.79 -20.03
C ASP A 520 -1.28 8.65 -20.78
N MET A 521 -0.42 8.01 -21.57
CA MET A 521 0.66 8.65 -22.32
C MET A 521 0.18 9.25 -23.65
N VAL A 522 -0.65 8.53 -24.41
CA VAL A 522 -0.95 8.88 -25.81
C VAL A 522 -2.32 9.47 -26.05
N ASN A 523 -3.32 9.16 -25.21
CA ASN A 523 -4.69 9.57 -25.49
C ASN A 523 -4.87 11.04 -25.10
N PRO A 524 -5.35 11.92 -26.01
CA PRO A 524 -5.62 13.31 -25.67
C PRO A 524 -6.63 13.49 -24.54
N TRP A 525 -7.56 12.55 -24.36
CA TRP A 525 -8.45 12.51 -23.19
C TRP A 525 -7.68 12.37 -21.89
N GLY A 526 -6.57 11.65 -21.86
CA GLY A 526 -5.66 11.55 -20.71
C GLY A 526 -5.22 12.94 -20.24
N ASN A 527 -4.69 13.75 -21.16
CA ASN A 527 -4.30 15.14 -20.87
C ASN A 527 -5.47 16.00 -20.37
N TRP A 528 -6.66 15.82 -20.94
CA TRP A 528 -7.84 16.59 -20.54
C TRP A 528 -8.33 16.22 -19.14
N VAL A 529 -8.44 14.91 -18.85
CA VAL A 529 -8.95 14.45 -17.55
C VAL A 529 -7.94 14.66 -16.43
N GLU A 530 -6.63 14.68 -16.75
CA GLU A 530 -5.56 15.02 -15.82
C GLU A 530 -5.73 16.43 -15.23
N LEU A 531 -6.37 17.37 -15.93
CA LEU A 531 -6.62 18.71 -15.37
C LEU A 531 -7.42 18.67 -14.06
N ASN A 532 -8.21 17.61 -13.83
CA ASN A 532 -9.02 17.39 -12.64
C ASN A 532 -8.35 16.52 -11.57
N THR A 533 -7.09 16.12 -11.76
CA THR A 533 -6.32 15.31 -10.81
C THR A 533 -5.30 16.16 -10.06
N THR A 534 -4.96 15.77 -8.83
CA THR A 534 -3.88 16.42 -8.07
C THR A 534 -2.50 15.97 -8.56
N HIS A 535 -2.42 14.77 -9.12
CA HIS A 535 -1.19 14.16 -9.60
C HIS A 535 -1.20 14.06 -11.11
N PRO A 536 -0.04 14.08 -11.78
CA PRO A 536 0.04 13.66 -13.16
C PRO A 536 -0.49 12.23 -13.29
N LEU A 537 -0.92 11.84 -14.48
CA LEU A 537 -1.33 10.46 -14.68
C LEU A 537 -0.18 9.50 -14.35
N THR A 538 -0.52 8.39 -13.68
CA THR A 538 0.48 7.45 -13.18
C THR A 538 1.36 6.91 -14.31
N GLY A 539 0.78 6.63 -15.49
CA GLY A 539 1.54 6.21 -16.66
C GLY A 539 2.62 7.21 -17.11
N LYS A 540 2.36 8.52 -17.01
CA LYS A 540 3.34 9.56 -17.37
C LYS A 540 4.48 9.68 -16.36
N ARG A 541 4.17 9.50 -15.06
CA ARG A 541 5.22 9.44 -14.02
C ARG A 541 6.12 8.24 -14.24
N ILE A 542 5.52 7.08 -14.54
CA ILE A 542 6.26 5.85 -14.85
C ILE A 542 7.12 6.02 -16.10
N GLU A 543 6.62 6.67 -17.16
CA GLU A 543 7.41 7.00 -18.36
C GLU A 543 8.65 7.83 -18.01
N VAL A 544 8.48 8.91 -17.25
CA VAL A 544 9.61 9.77 -16.83
C VAL A 544 10.61 9.02 -15.95
N LEU A 545 10.13 8.17 -15.03
CA LEU A 545 11.00 7.33 -14.20
C LEU A 545 11.73 6.26 -15.02
N ALA A 546 11.10 5.72 -16.06
CA ALA A 546 11.74 4.79 -16.98
C ALA A 546 12.85 5.49 -17.79
N ASP A 547 12.64 6.72 -18.23
CA ASP A 547 13.69 7.54 -18.86
C ASP A 547 14.88 7.78 -17.90
N TYR A 548 14.63 7.93 -16.60
CA TYR A 548 15.70 8.03 -15.60
C TYR A 548 16.42 6.69 -15.38
N ALA A 549 15.71 5.57 -15.42
CA ALA A 549 16.33 4.25 -15.37
C ALA A 549 17.27 4.05 -16.57
N GLU A 550 16.82 4.42 -17.77
CA GLU A 550 17.64 4.36 -19.00
C GLU A 550 18.89 5.28 -18.90
N GLN A 551 18.75 6.49 -18.38
CA GLN A 551 19.89 7.40 -18.14
C GLN A 551 20.90 6.85 -17.12
N LEU A 552 20.46 5.99 -16.21
CA LEU A 552 21.31 5.32 -15.20
C LEU A 552 21.83 3.97 -15.69
N ASP A 553 21.62 3.60 -16.96
CA ASP A 553 21.99 2.31 -17.53
C ASP A 553 21.36 1.12 -16.78
N LEU A 554 20.12 1.31 -16.31
CA LEU A 554 19.33 0.29 -15.64
C LEU A 554 18.30 -0.31 -16.60
N GLU A 555 18.10 -1.62 -16.51
CA GLU A 555 16.99 -2.28 -17.20
C GLU A 555 15.65 -1.77 -16.66
N ILE A 556 14.75 -1.36 -17.56
CA ILE A 556 13.41 -0.89 -17.19
C ILE A 556 12.55 -2.10 -16.84
N GLU A 557 12.00 -2.13 -15.62
CA GLU A 557 11.14 -3.23 -15.17
C GLU A 557 9.73 -3.21 -15.85
N TYR A 558 8.95 -4.28 -15.70
CA TYR A 558 7.53 -4.39 -16.15
C TYR A 558 7.26 -4.36 -17.66
N ASN A 559 8.23 -4.72 -18.52
CA ASN A 559 8.07 -4.67 -19.98
C ASN A 559 7.56 -3.31 -20.50
N LEU A 560 7.84 -2.24 -19.74
CA LEU A 560 7.43 -0.87 -20.05
C LEU A 560 8.03 -0.40 -21.38
N SER A 561 9.24 -0.85 -21.70
CA SER A 561 9.91 -0.57 -22.98
C SER A 561 9.05 -0.94 -24.19
N ASN A 562 8.44 -2.13 -24.17
CA ASN A 562 7.54 -2.59 -25.23
C ASN A 562 6.29 -1.71 -25.32
N ALA A 563 5.66 -1.42 -24.18
CA ALA A 563 4.47 -0.57 -24.13
C ALA A 563 4.74 0.85 -24.64
N ILE A 564 5.86 1.46 -24.22
CA ILE A 564 6.30 2.77 -24.72
C ILE A 564 6.55 2.72 -26.23
N SER A 565 7.12 1.62 -26.74
CA SER A 565 7.34 1.43 -28.17
C SER A 565 6.03 1.29 -28.97
N GLU A 566 5.06 0.55 -28.44
CA GLU A 566 3.72 0.38 -29.04
C GLU A 566 2.94 1.69 -29.01
N ALA A 567 3.01 2.43 -27.90
CA ALA A 567 2.45 3.76 -27.74
C ALA A 567 2.92 4.72 -28.83
N LYS A 568 4.24 4.73 -29.12
CA LYS A 568 4.86 5.57 -30.15
C LYS A 568 4.44 5.18 -31.58
N LYS A 569 4.04 3.92 -31.81
CA LYS A 569 3.58 3.42 -33.13
C LYS A 569 2.12 3.76 -33.45
N LEU A 570 1.32 4.21 -32.48
CA LEU A 570 -0.09 4.53 -32.68
C LEU A 570 -0.29 5.72 -33.62
N GLU A 571 -1.35 5.67 -34.43
CA GLU A 571 -1.72 6.76 -35.35
C GLU A 571 -2.27 7.99 -34.58
N GLN A 572 -1.37 8.90 -34.23
CA GLN A 572 -1.65 10.08 -33.39
C GLN A 572 -2.66 11.05 -34.01
N SER A 573 -2.73 11.14 -35.34
CA SER A 573 -3.67 12.01 -36.07
C SER A 573 -5.13 11.63 -35.78
N LYS A 574 -5.44 10.33 -35.86
CA LYS A 574 -6.77 9.78 -35.63
C LYS A 574 -7.25 9.97 -34.18
N LEU A 575 -6.35 9.81 -33.21
CA LEU A 575 -6.63 10.07 -31.79
C LEU A 575 -6.99 11.54 -31.55
N LYS A 576 -6.23 12.48 -32.11
CA LYS A 576 -6.46 13.93 -31.96
C LYS A 576 -7.74 14.40 -32.66
N GLN A 577 -8.04 13.89 -33.85
CA GLN A 577 -9.25 14.27 -34.58
C GLN A 577 -10.52 13.85 -33.83
N ASN A 578 -10.56 12.60 -33.34
CA ASN A 578 -11.69 12.10 -32.55
C ASN A 578 -11.85 12.88 -31.24
N PHE A 579 -10.75 13.27 -30.62
CA PHE A 579 -10.77 14.04 -29.38
C PHE A 579 -11.46 15.41 -29.53
N TRP A 580 -11.09 16.22 -30.53
CA TRP A 580 -11.66 17.57 -30.67
C TRP A 580 -13.17 17.57 -30.93
N LEU A 581 -13.63 16.63 -31.75
CA LEU A 581 -15.07 16.44 -31.98
C LEU A 581 -15.78 16.04 -30.69
N ASP A 582 -15.25 15.06 -29.97
CA ASP A 582 -15.83 14.63 -28.71
C ASP A 582 -15.82 15.77 -27.67
N TRP A 583 -14.72 16.53 -27.58
CA TRP A 583 -14.59 17.66 -26.67
C TRP A 583 -15.65 18.73 -26.95
N LEU A 584 -15.85 19.10 -28.21
CA LEU A 584 -16.86 20.08 -28.63
C LEU A 584 -18.26 19.61 -28.21
N ILE A 585 -18.62 18.36 -28.50
CA ILE A 585 -19.94 17.82 -28.17
C ILE A 585 -20.11 17.70 -26.65
N PHE A 586 -19.04 17.40 -25.91
CA PHE A 586 -19.06 17.32 -24.46
C PHE A 586 -19.41 18.66 -23.80
N TYR A 587 -18.89 19.78 -24.35
CA TYR A 587 -19.14 21.14 -23.85
C TYR A 587 -20.28 21.88 -24.56
N LEU A 588 -20.89 21.28 -25.58
CA LEU A 588 -21.98 21.83 -26.37
C LEU A 588 -23.13 22.44 -25.54
N PRO A 589 -23.61 21.85 -24.42
CA PRO A 589 -24.64 22.49 -23.61
C PRO A 589 -24.23 23.86 -23.06
N ILE A 590 -23.00 23.99 -22.55
CA ILE A 590 -22.51 25.23 -21.93
C ILE A 590 -22.22 26.28 -23.00
N MET A 591 -21.57 25.87 -24.10
CA MET A 591 -21.36 26.74 -25.26
C MET A 591 -22.69 27.20 -25.86
N GLY A 592 -23.71 26.33 -25.85
CA GLY A 592 -25.06 26.66 -26.26
C GLY A 592 -25.69 27.76 -25.40
N ILE A 593 -25.53 27.72 -24.08
CA ILE A 593 -25.98 28.81 -23.19
C ILE A 593 -25.31 30.13 -23.59
N ILE A 594 -23.98 30.13 -23.71
CA ILE A 594 -23.21 31.35 -24.00
C ILE A 594 -23.59 31.90 -25.37
N GLY A 595 -23.59 31.07 -26.41
CA GLY A 595 -23.95 31.47 -27.76
C GLY A 595 -25.41 31.93 -27.87
N GLY A 596 -26.33 31.20 -27.23
CA GLY A 596 -27.74 31.58 -27.14
C GLY A 596 -27.94 32.92 -26.45
N LEU A 597 -27.17 33.21 -25.39
CA LEU A 597 -27.23 34.47 -24.67
C LEU A 597 -26.64 35.63 -25.50
N SER A 598 -25.54 35.40 -26.22
CA SER A 598 -24.97 36.40 -27.12
C SER A 598 -25.93 36.77 -28.25
N ILE A 599 -26.59 35.78 -28.88
CA ILE A 599 -27.60 36.02 -29.92
C ILE A 599 -28.81 36.73 -29.33
N ALA A 600 -29.28 36.30 -28.16
CA ALA A 600 -30.41 36.95 -27.49
C ALA A 600 -30.13 38.41 -27.14
N LEU A 601 -28.91 38.72 -26.70
CA LEU A 601 -28.49 40.09 -26.40
C LEU A 601 -28.51 40.95 -27.67
N LEU A 602 -27.98 40.44 -28.79
CA LEU A 602 -28.04 41.14 -30.08
C LEU A 602 -29.49 41.38 -30.54
N LEU A 603 -30.35 40.38 -30.42
CA LEU A 603 -31.77 40.52 -30.77
C LEU A 603 -32.49 41.53 -29.86
N TYR A 604 -32.19 41.52 -28.57
CA TYR A 604 -32.72 42.49 -27.62
C TYR A 604 -32.32 43.93 -28.00
N LEU A 605 -31.05 44.14 -28.39
CA LEU A 605 -30.57 45.44 -28.86
C LEU A 605 -31.27 45.93 -30.14
N ILE A 606 -31.84 45.02 -30.95
CA ILE A 606 -32.62 45.32 -32.17
C ILE A 606 -34.14 45.41 -31.85
N GLY A 607 -34.52 45.43 -30.57
CA GLY A 607 -35.90 45.66 -30.12
C GLY A 607 -36.76 44.39 -30.04
N LYS A 608 -36.17 43.20 -30.03
CA LYS A 608 -36.90 41.94 -29.75
C LYS A 608 -37.25 41.81 -28.26
N PRO A 609 -38.29 41.03 -27.89
CA PRO A 609 -38.74 40.94 -26.51
C PRO A 609 -37.65 40.42 -25.57
N VAL A 610 -37.65 40.95 -24.33
CA VAL A 610 -36.71 40.59 -23.26
C VAL A 610 -36.71 39.08 -22.97
N THR A 611 -37.84 38.40 -23.20
CA THR A 611 -37.99 36.94 -23.00
C THR A 611 -37.05 36.10 -23.87
N MET A 612 -36.50 36.67 -24.95
CA MET A 612 -35.45 36.04 -25.76
C MET A 612 -34.15 35.79 -24.96
N LEU A 613 -33.83 36.64 -23.97
CA LEU A 613 -32.66 36.48 -23.09
C LEU A 613 -32.70 35.20 -22.26
N LEU A 614 -33.88 34.65 -22.03
CA LEU A 614 -34.06 33.38 -21.32
C LEU A 614 -34.30 32.22 -22.30
N THR A 615 -35.09 32.46 -23.35
CA THR A 615 -35.49 31.45 -24.33
C THR A 615 -34.31 30.85 -25.09
N LEU A 616 -33.48 31.69 -25.72
CA LEU A 616 -32.42 31.20 -26.62
C LEU A 616 -31.30 30.43 -25.88
N PRO A 617 -30.85 30.84 -24.69
CA PRO A 617 -29.95 30.03 -23.88
C PRO A 617 -30.55 28.68 -23.49
N LEU A 618 -31.81 28.63 -23.05
CA LEU A 618 -32.49 27.39 -22.67
C LEU A 618 -32.66 26.45 -23.87
N LEU A 619 -33.07 26.99 -25.03
CA LEU A 619 -33.23 26.22 -26.25
C LEU A 619 -31.90 25.61 -26.70
N SER A 620 -30.85 26.44 -26.76
CA SER A 620 -29.51 26.01 -27.17
C SER A 620 -28.90 25.00 -26.18
N PHE A 621 -29.11 25.18 -24.88
CA PHE A 621 -28.74 24.22 -23.85
C PHE A 621 -29.47 22.89 -24.01
N GLY A 622 -30.79 22.93 -24.25
CA GLY A 622 -31.64 21.75 -24.43
C GLY A 622 -31.20 20.91 -25.63
N VAL A 623 -31.02 21.56 -26.79
CA VAL A 623 -30.48 20.91 -28.00
C VAL A 623 -29.10 20.34 -27.74
N GLY A 624 -28.20 21.12 -27.12
CA GLY A 624 -26.85 20.67 -26.80
C GLY A 624 -26.82 19.44 -25.88
N LYS A 625 -27.70 19.39 -24.87
CA LYS A 625 -27.86 18.23 -23.98
C LYS A 625 -28.33 16.99 -24.71
N ILE A 626 -29.29 17.12 -25.62
CA ILE A 626 -29.82 16.00 -26.41
C ILE A 626 -28.73 15.45 -27.33
N ILE A 627 -28.03 16.32 -28.08
CA ILE A 627 -26.93 15.90 -28.97
C ILE A 627 -25.84 15.19 -28.17
N LYS A 628 -25.41 15.76 -27.04
CA LYS A 628 -24.46 15.12 -26.13
C LYS A 628 -24.93 13.74 -25.71
N ASN A 629 -26.21 13.61 -25.33
CA ASN A 629 -26.77 12.33 -24.88
C ASN A 629 -26.78 11.27 -25.98
N LEU A 630 -27.15 11.64 -27.22
CA LEU A 630 -27.19 10.73 -28.37
C LEU A 630 -25.81 10.15 -28.71
N VAL A 631 -24.76 10.96 -28.59
CA VAL A 631 -23.38 10.51 -28.83
C VAL A 631 -22.84 9.72 -27.65
N MET A 632 -23.19 10.12 -26.44
CA MET A 632 -22.73 9.46 -25.21
C MET A 632 -23.38 8.08 -25.03
N TYR A 633 -24.63 7.90 -25.47
CA TYR A 633 -25.43 6.68 -25.33
C TYR A 633 -26.04 6.26 -26.67
N PRO A 634 -25.21 5.75 -27.61
CA PRO A 634 -25.70 5.35 -28.92
C PRO A 634 -26.66 4.16 -28.78
N TYR A 635 -27.84 4.27 -29.40
CA TYR A 635 -28.86 3.21 -29.39
C TYR A 635 -28.42 1.99 -30.20
N LYS A 636 -27.87 2.22 -31.40
CA LYS A 636 -27.35 1.17 -32.30
C LYS A 636 -25.85 0.99 -32.07
N GLN A 637 -25.49 0.14 -31.12
CA GLN A 637 -24.12 -0.31 -30.92
C GLN A 637 -24.10 -1.81 -30.66
N THR A 638 -23.25 -2.52 -31.40
CA THR A 638 -23.03 -3.96 -31.20
C THR A 638 -22.48 -4.20 -29.80
N ILE A 639 -23.02 -5.19 -29.11
CA ILE A 639 -22.52 -5.57 -27.79
C ILE A 639 -21.21 -6.32 -27.99
N THR A 640 -20.11 -5.75 -27.50
CA THR A 640 -18.84 -6.46 -27.46
C THR A 640 -18.89 -7.43 -26.28
N ASN A 641 -18.84 -8.73 -26.56
CA ASN A 641 -18.62 -9.74 -25.53
C ASN A 641 -17.14 -9.68 -25.16
N THR A 642 -16.84 -9.02 -24.04
CA THR A 642 -15.50 -9.01 -23.46
C THR A 642 -15.42 -10.09 -22.40
N ASN A 643 -14.43 -10.98 -22.54
CA ASN A 643 -14.24 -12.06 -21.57
C ASN A 643 -13.79 -11.51 -20.21
N ASN A 644 -12.96 -10.45 -20.21
CA ASN A 644 -12.32 -9.89 -19.02
C ASN A 644 -12.35 -8.35 -19.04
N ILE A 645 -12.50 -7.73 -17.87
CA ILE A 645 -12.51 -6.28 -17.66
C ILE A 645 -11.15 -5.66 -18.01
N ILE A 646 -10.04 -6.34 -17.74
CA ILE A 646 -8.69 -5.81 -18.03
C ILE A 646 -8.48 -5.46 -19.53
N SER A 647 -9.14 -6.20 -20.42
CA SER A 647 -9.10 -5.95 -21.86
C SER A 647 -9.71 -4.60 -22.24
N LEU A 648 -10.66 -4.09 -21.44
CA LEU A 648 -11.28 -2.78 -21.63
C LEU A 648 -10.31 -1.64 -21.29
N PHE A 649 -9.49 -1.82 -20.26
CA PHE A 649 -8.49 -0.84 -19.85
C PHE A 649 -7.30 -0.75 -20.79
N SER A 650 -6.99 -1.84 -21.48
CA SER A 650 -5.85 -1.93 -22.39
C SER A 650 -6.08 -1.25 -23.75
N SER A 651 -7.29 -0.77 -24.04
CA SER A 651 -7.61 -0.16 -25.33
C SER A 651 -7.25 1.33 -25.38
N PRO A 652 -6.24 1.74 -26.17
CA PRO A 652 -5.75 3.13 -26.19
C PRO A 652 -6.75 4.11 -26.84
N TYR A 653 -7.71 3.61 -27.63
CA TYR A 653 -8.72 4.42 -28.34
C TYR A 653 -9.98 4.71 -27.52
N THR A 654 -10.07 4.23 -26.29
CA THR A 654 -11.23 4.49 -25.42
C THR A 654 -11.31 5.96 -25.05
N SER A 655 -12.54 6.50 -25.04
CA SER A 655 -12.82 7.92 -24.81
C SER A 655 -13.64 8.09 -23.53
N ALA A 656 -13.50 9.24 -22.86
CA ALA A 656 -14.38 9.60 -21.76
C ALA A 656 -15.80 9.94 -22.25
N MET A 657 -15.95 10.26 -23.54
CA MET A 657 -17.21 10.60 -24.16
C MET A 657 -17.82 9.47 -24.98
N ARG A 658 -17.07 8.82 -25.87
CA ARG A 658 -17.59 7.69 -26.66
C ARG A 658 -17.42 6.41 -25.88
N SER A 659 -18.52 5.69 -25.69
CA SER A 659 -18.54 4.45 -24.93
C SER A 659 -18.46 3.23 -25.82
N ASN A 660 -17.97 2.13 -25.23
CA ASN A 660 -18.12 0.80 -25.80
C ASN A 660 -19.24 0.08 -25.03
N LYS A 661 -20.28 -0.37 -25.73
CA LYS A 661 -21.33 -1.19 -25.13
C LYS A 661 -20.78 -2.60 -24.89
N VAL A 662 -20.66 -2.97 -23.63
CA VAL A 662 -20.00 -4.20 -23.19
C VAL A 662 -20.92 -5.04 -22.32
N LYS A 663 -20.69 -6.34 -22.34
CA LYS A 663 -21.32 -7.30 -21.45
C LYS A 663 -20.24 -7.89 -20.55
N LEU A 664 -20.43 -7.75 -19.24
CA LEU A 664 -19.51 -8.20 -18.20
C LEU A 664 -20.23 -9.15 -17.25
N SER A 665 -19.51 -10.14 -16.75
CA SER A 665 -20.01 -11.05 -15.70
C SER A 665 -19.03 -11.00 -14.54
N GLY A 666 -19.53 -10.96 -13.31
CA GLY A 666 -18.69 -10.85 -12.13
C GLY A 666 -19.50 -10.81 -10.85
N GLU A 667 -18.83 -10.57 -9.74
CA GLU A 667 -19.40 -10.45 -8.41
C GLU A 667 -19.66 -8.97 -8.06
N LEU A 668 -20.78 -8.72 -7.37
CA LEU A 668 -21.16 -7.39 -6.90
C LEU A 668 -20.67 -7.16 -5.47
N LEU A 669 -19.52 -6.51 -5.29
CA LEU A 669 -18.87 -6.44 -3.96
C LEU A 669 -19.42 -5.36 -3.02
N SER A 670 -19.82 -4.20 -3.54
CA SER A 670 -20.15 -3.06 -2.67
C SER A 670 -21.23 -2.15 -3.26
N ASN A 671 -22.11 -1.67 -2.38
CA ASN A 671 -23.07 -0.61 -2.64
C ASN A 671 -22.55 0.67 -1.98
N GLN A 672 -22.00 1.58 -2.77
CA GLN A 672 -21.85 2.97 -2.34
C GLN A 672 -23.12 3.71 -2.73
N GLU A 673 -23.56 4.70 -1.95
CA GLU A 673 -24.85 5.44 -2.13
C GLU A 673 -25.11 5.97 -3.57
N SER A 674 -24.13 5.93 -4.47
CA SER A 674 -24.24 6.36 -5.88
C SER A 674 -23.66 5.39 -6.94
N TYR A 675 -23.04 4.25 -6.57
CA TYR A 675 -22.47 3.30 -7.53
C TYR A 675 -22.22 1.90 -6.91
N PHE A 676 -22.21 0.86 -7.75
CA PHE A 676 -21.76 -0.48 -7.33
C PHE A 676 -20.37 -0.81 -7.86
N ALA A 677 -19.56 -1.52 -7.09
CA ALA A 677 -18.35 -2.14 -7.60
C ALA A 677 -18.68 -3.52 -8.19
N LEU A 678 -18.27 -3.74 -9.44
CA LEU A 678 -18.37 -5.03 -10.12
C LEU A 678 -16.95 -5.55 -10.31
N GLN A 679 -16.68 -6.76 -9.81
CA GLN A 679 -15.38 -7.40 -9.90
C GLN A 679 -15.51 -8.68 -10.72
N ASP A 680 -14.63 -8.87 -11.70
CA ASP A 680 -14.45 -10.15 -12.37
C ASP A 680 -13.15 -10.82 -11.90
N GLN A 681 -12.78 -11.94 -12.53
CA GLN A 681 -11.54 -12.66 -12.17
C GLN A 681 -10.25 -11.87 -12.46
N THR A 682 -10.35 -10.73 -13.16
CA THR A 682 -9.19 -9.94 -13.62
C THR A 682 -9.10 -8.55 -13.03
N ALA A 683 -10.23 -7.92 -12.67
CA ALA A 683 -10.27 -6.51 -12.31
C ALA A 683 -11.58 -6.08 -11.63
N LEU A 684 -11.54 -4.92 -10.99
CA LEU A 684 -12.69 -4.21 -10.45
C LEU A 684 -13.06 -3.00 -11.32
N ILE A 685 -14.36 -2.75 -11.51
CA ILE A 685 -14.88 -1.55 -12.17
C ILE A 685 -16.03 -0.92 -11.39
N LYS A 686 -16.05 0.41 -11.31
CA LYS A 686 -17.17 1.16 -10.73
C LYS A 686 -18.32 1.24 -11.73
N THR A 687 -19.54 0.99 -11.27
CA THR A 687 -20.74 0.99 -12.11
C THR A 687 -21.69 2.10 -11.68
N ARG A 688 -22.09 2.97 -12.61
CA ARG A 688 -23.04 4.05 -12.30
C ARG A 688 -24.46 3.55 -12.55
N TYR A 689 -25.30 3.64 -11.53
CA TYR A 689 -26.69 3.17 -11.53
C TYR A 689 -27.60 4.22 -10.88
N PHE A 690 -28.83 4.39 -11.40
CA PHE A 690 -29.83 5.29 -10.77
C PHE A 690 -30.92 4.49 -10.05
N ARG A 691 -30.93 4.61 -8.72
CA ARG A 691 -32.02 4.31 -7.75
C ARG A 691 -32.94 3.13 -8.10
N VAL A 692 -32.60 1.92 -7.63
CA VAL A 692 -33.59 0.83 -7.51
C VAL A 692 -34.39 1.05 -6.23
N LYS A 693 -35.70 0.76 -6.23
CA LYS A 693 -36.50 0.67 -4.99
C LYS A 693 -35.97 -0.39 -4.00
N ASN A 694 -35.31 -1.43 -4.51
CA ASN A 694 -34.74 -2.54 -3.73
C ASN A 694 -33.26 -2.71 -4.10
N ASN A 695 -32.36 -2.47 -3.15
CA ASN A 695 -30.93 -2.67 -3.38
C ASN A 695 -30.65 -4.17 -3.66
N PRO A 696 -29.81 -4.47 -4.67
CA PRO A 696 -29.38 -5.85 -4.91
C PRO A 696 -28.55 -6.39 -3.75
N SER A 697 -28.61 -7.70 -3.52
CA SER A 697 -27.77 -8.40 -2.55
C SER A 697 -26.29 -8.33 -2.96
N LEU A 698 -25.42 -7.98 -2.01
CA LEU A 698 -23.97 -7.98 -2.20
C LEU A 698 -23.44 -9.43 -2.25
N GLY A 699 -22.32 -9.63 -2.95
CA GLY A 699 -21.70 -10.95 -3.16
C GLY A 699 -22.41 -11.85 -4.19
N SER A 700 -23.49 -11.35 -4.82
CA SER A 700 -24.21 -12.12 -5.84
C SER A 700 -23.47 -12.08 -7.18
N GLN A 701 -23.49 -13.19 -7.92
CA GLN A 701 -23.01 -13.24 -9.30
C GLN A 701 -23.98 -12.48 -10.21
N VAL A 702 -23.44 -11.56 -10.99
CA VAL A 702 -24.22 -10.65 -11.84
C VAL A 702 -23.73 -10.66 -13.28
N LYS A 703 -24.68 -10.47 -14.20
CA LYS A 703 -24.39 -10.15 -15.62
C LYS A 703 -24.80 -8.71 -15.86
N ALA A 704 -23.81 -7.84 -16.08
CA ALA A 704 -24.00 -6.43 -16.35
C ALA A 704 -23.85 -6.14 -17.84
N ILE A 705 -24.78 -5.37 -18.39
CA ILE A 705 -24.68 -4.77 -19.72
C ILE A 705 -24.63 -3.27 -19.52
N GLY A 706 -23.61 -2.62 -20.07
CA GLY A 706 -23.39 -1.19 -19.88
C GLY A 706 -22.49 -0.56 -20.92
N TRP A 707 -22.38 0.76 -20.84
CA TRP A 707 -21.47 1.56 -21.65
C TRP A 707 -20.20 1.82 -20.86
N PHE A 708 -19.09 1.18 -21.25
CA PHE A 708 -17.77 1.39 -20.67
C PHE A 708 -17.20 2.73 -21.11
N ARG A 709 -16.62 3.48 -20.15
CA ARG A 709 -15.87 4.70 -20.43
C ARG A 709 -14.56 4.73 -19.66
N ARG A 710 -13.55 5.27 -20.33
CA ARG A 710 -12.22 5.49 -19.76
C ARG A 710 -12.07 6.95 -19.33
N GLY A 711 -11.60 7.14 -18.12
CA GLY A 711 -11.17 8.40 -17.53
C GLY A 711 -10.21 8.10 -16.39
N VAL A 712 -9.90 9.09 -15.55
CA VAL A 712 -9.06 8.91 -14.34
C VAL A 712 -9.55 7.73 -13.51
N THR A 713 -10.84 7.73 -13.18
CA THR A 713 -11.53 6.57 -12.64
C THR A 713 -12.48 6.05 -13.71
N PRO A 714 -12.23 4.87 -14.28
CA PRO A 714 -13.09 4.30 -15.29
C PRO A 714 -14.39 3.80 -14.68
N TYR A 715 -15.45 3.81 -15.48
CA TYR A 715 -16.76 3.39 -15.02
C TYR A 715 -17.58 2.73 -16.12
N LEU A 716 -18.56 1.95 -15.69
CA LEU A 716 -19.56 1.32 -16.53
C LEU A 716 -20.93 1.97 -16.26
N ASP A 717 -21.47 2.69 -17.23
CA ASP A 717 -22.84 3.20 -17.15
C ASP A 717 -23.81 2.04 -17.43
N LEU A 718 -24.50 1.55 -16.40
CA LEU A 718 -25.35 0.35 -16.53
C LEU A 718 -26.58 0.63 -17.40
N ILE A 719 -26.95 -0.37 -18.21
CA ILE A 719 -28.22 -0.47 -18.94
C ILE A 719 -29.08 -1.53 -18.25
N GLU A 720 -28.53 -2.73 -18.10
CA GLU A 720 -29.19 -3.88 -17.51
C GLU A 720 -28.23 -4.58 -16.56
N LEU A 721 -28.75 -5.00 -15.41
CA LEU A 721 -28.05 -5.81 -14.44
C LEU A 721 -28.93 -7.01 -14.13
N LYS A 722 -28.49 -8.20 -14.53
CA LYS A 722 -29.18 -9.45 -14.21
C LYS A 722 -28.50 -10.08 -13.00
N ILE A 723 -29.28 -10.31 -11.95
CA ILE A 723 -28.87 -10.97 -10.71
C ILE A 723 -29.77 -12.16 -10.55
N GLU A 724 -29.20 -13.37 -10.63
CA GLU A 724 -29.98 -14.61 -10.67
C GLU A 724 -31.08 -14.53 -11.75
N ASP A 725 -32.36 -14.53 -11.35
CA ASP A 725 -33.54 -14.40 -12.23
C ASP A 725 -34.14 -12.98 -12.27
N LYS A 726 -33.63 -12.04 -11.48
CA LYS A 726 -34.12 -10.66 -11.45
C LYS A 726 -33.34 -9.78 -12.43
N LEU A 727 -34.08 -9.10 -13.29
CA LEU A 727 -33.54 -8.11 -14.23
C LEU A 727 -33.78 -6.69 -13.68
N TYR A 728 -32.69 -5.98 -13.43
CA TYR A 728 -32.72 -4.57 -13.05
C TYR A 728 -32.36 -3.72 -14.26
N LYS A 729 -33.21 -2.75 -14.60
CA LYS A 729 -32.98 -1.81 -15.71
C LYS A 729 -32.61 -0.45 -15.16
N SER A 730 -31.50 0.09 -15.64
CA SER A 730 -31.02 1.42 -15.30
C SER A 730 -31.64 2.46 -16.23
N THR A 731 -32.01 3.61 -15.65
CA THR A 731 -32.50 4.78 -16.38
C THR A 731 -31.47 5.91 -16.42
N TYR A 732 -30.20 5.63 -16.05
CA TYR A 732 -29.16 6.65 -15.94
C TYR A 732 -29.01 7.51 -17.21
N TYR A 733 -29.09 6.88 -18.38
CA TYR A 733 -29.00 7.57 -19.68
C TYR A 733 -30.20 8.49 -19.98
N LEU A 734 -31.33 8.34 -19.28
CA LEU A 734 -32.51 9.19 -19.46
C LEU A 734 -32.39 10.52 -18.73
N GLY A 735 -31.55 10.63 -17.69
CA GLY A 735 -31.44 11.86 -16.89
C GLY A 735 -30.94 13.08 -17.68
N ASN A 736 -29.96 12.88 -18.57
CA ASN A 736 -29.50 13.96 -19.45
C ASN A 736 -30.52 14.31 -20.53
N LEU A 737 -31.27 13.31 -21.01
CA LEU A 737 -32.32 13.50 -22.00
C LEU A 737 -33.49 14.29 -21.41
N SER A 738 -33.94 13.95 -20.19
CA SER A 738 -35.04 14.63 -19.51
C SER A 738 -34.69 16.07 -19.16
N LEU A 739 -33.45 16.35 -18.73
CA LEU A 739 -32.97 17.73 -18.54
C LEU A 739 -32.96 18.52 -19.85
N GLY A 740 -32.53 17.89 -20.96
CA GLY A 740 -32.55 18.53 -22.28
C GLY A 740 -33.96 18.86 -22.75
N LEU A 741 -34.88 17.88 -22.66
CA LEU A 741 -36.29 18.06 -23.02
C LEU A 741 -36.99 19.08 -22.11
N GLY A 742 -36.72 19.05 -20.81
CA GLY A 742 -37.25 20.01 -19.85
C GLY A 742 -36.82 21.43 -20.17
N ALA A 743 -35.55 21.64 -20.54
CA ALA A 743 -35.06 22.95 -20.98
C ALA A 743 -35.73 23.42 -22.28
N LEU A 744 -36.00 22.52 -23.23
CA LEU A 744 -36.75 22.86 -24.45
C LEU A 744 -38.20 23.24 -24.15
N ILE A 745 -38.88 22.50 -23.27
CA ILE A 745 -40.25 22.82 -22.86
C ILE A 745 -40.30 24.19 -22.17
N LEU A 746 -39.35 24.46 -21.26
CA LEU A 746 -39.23 25.76 -20.61
C LEU A 746 -38.96 26.88 -21.63
N ALA A 747 -38.07 26.66 -22.60
CA ALA A 747 -37.81 27.62 -23.67
C ALA A 747 -39.06 27.90 -24.52
N ILE A 748 -39.87 26.88 -24.81
CA ILE A 748 -41.14 27.05 -25.51
C ILE A 748 -42.09 27.87 -24.64
N LEU A 749 -42.25 27.55 -23.36
CA LEU A 749 -43.13 28.30 -22.45
C LEU A 749 -42.71 29.77 -22.32
N THR A 750 -41.42 30.08 -22.33
CA THR A 750 -40.92 31.46 -22.29
C THR A 750 -41.12 32.24 -23.58
N LEU A 751 -41.43 31.58 -24.70
CA LEU A 751 -41.85 32.26 -25.94
C LEU A 751 -43.32 32.70 -25.90
N TRP A 752 -44.13 32.07 -25.04
CA TRP A 752 -45.54 32.40 -24.85
C TRP A 752 -45.78 33.46 -23.75
N LEU A 753 -44.74 33.76 -22.96
CA LEU A 753 -44.65 34.86 -22.01
C LEU A 753 -44.06 36.09 -22.70
#